data_AF-A0A0T0PZN7-F1
#
_entry.id   AF-A0A0T0PZN7-F1
#
_cell.length_a   1.000
_cell.length_b   1.000
_cell.length_c   1.000
_cell.angle_alpha   90.00
_cell.angle_beta   90.00
_cell.angle_gamma   90.00
#
_symmetry.space_group_name_H-M   'P 1'
#
loop_
_entity.id
_entity.type
_entity.pdbx_description
1 polymer ?
#
loop_
_entity_poly.entity_id
_entity_poly.type
_entity_poly.pdbx_seq_one_letter_code
_entity_poly.pdbx_strand_id
1 'polypeptide(L)'
;MATNYKLPPLGRAHDKNTGKTVHNVNDLYNPQGGFDPELMRQWHLKQLGDVGTIWNDFTGKGVSVGVYDDGVQKVHWELDGNYDSSKHVVIDGVTFDGGIPAGPHGTAVSGLIAGERNGRGGVGVAYDASITGVAIFDPSLPIFANGSNSPAFLQSMMQANQFDVVNHSWGGAGSYGTGGSRSNPDSFNGALSATFAYTADTGRDGLGTINVMAAGNDATPGQAHSGVTDRHVVAVAAYRQLDGAASYYSNSGGHLLVSAPSNDFGPLGGTGMVTADLLGTAGYNWSVDAGAPSDYTDNFGGTSAATPVVSGVVSLMLDANENLGWRDVQNILAASAKMPIAFEAGQVQIGVVAPALTGSFDRIDVPLNESRFKLSGADANWNGGRMHYSNDYGYGAVDAYNAARMAEVWGLFAAAKTSANEVHEVATAAIGLTATGPVVADLLKTEFEADMIGDIVRKSFTVDSDVALERLDLTVAFQNLLKTSENGVFLGTSFSDLFRSQFKLIAPDGSQAFAPVSGVLQDAVGGADQEFTFGFSGLRGVESKGTWTLEFSTRGVDVDFGAFLISYINELTINDLKLDLYGSEVSNDDVHTYTNEFFTMAAIAGERGRQTLVDTDDGTDWINAAAVSADVKLSLVAGQSTTFDGERAFMIGRSSAIENAVTGDGDDTLIGNRSDNFLVAMRGNDVLNGGAGNDWLIGGTGNDRFLFDNRGTSGKDLVLDFTRGDMIGTQTALRGASADGKVTVASNTLLLLDGTRTGDTAQLSQQGGAVIQSMGQKDGYFWYAFVSGTDIDSGDVIREESFQPTLTASGMVDAIAAMSAADSSSSIGTVDGGATLTGPMGEQGTFYLYDAMAGQMSGGVLLHG
;
A
#
# COMPACT_ATOMS: atom_id res chain seq x y z
N MET A 1 -13.23 35.45 33.36
CA MET A 1 -11.76 35.61 33.50
C MET A 1 -11.15 34.62 32.54
N ALA A 2 -10.50 35.08 31.47
CA ALA A 2 -9.91 34.22 30.44
C ALA A 2 -8.47 34.68 30.20
N THR A 3 -7.51 33.96 30.77
CA THR A 3 -6.06 34.16 30.59
C THR A 3 -5.32 33.04 31.31
N ASN A 4 -4.17 32.62 30.78
CA ASN A 4 -3.17 31.79 31.48
C ASN A 4 -3.54 30.34 31.84
N TYR A 5 -4.26 29.63 30.98
CA TYR A 5 -3.96 28.19 30.83
C TYR A 5 -2.81 28.05 29.84
N LYS A 6 -1.60 27.83 30.36
CA LYS A 6 -0.58 27.14 29.56
C LYS A 6 -1.09 25.73 29.31
N LEU A 7 -1.08 25.28 28.06
CA LEU A 7 -1.25 23.87 27.74
C LEU A 7 -0.22 23.06 28.57
N PRO A 8 -0.60 21.88 29.10
CA PRO A 8 0.37 21.03 29.79
C PRO A 8 1.50 20.66 28.81
N PRO A 9 2.75 20.51 29.28
CA PRO A 9 3.85 20.10 28.42
C PRO A 9 3.53 18.74 27.80
N LEU A 10 3.82 18.61 26.49
CA LEU A 10 3.54 17.44 25.65
C LEU A 10 3.57 16.12 26.42
N GLY A 11 2.39 15.47 26.50
CA GLY A 11 2.24 14.20 27.17
C GLY A 11 3.13 13.15 26.51
N ARG A 12 3.98 12.51 27.31
CA ARG A 12 4.73 11.32 26.85
C ARG A 12 3.73 10.18 26.71
N ALA A 13 3.39 9.82 25.47
CA ALA A 13 2.68 8.58 25.20
C ALA A 13 3.57 7.41 25.63
N HIS A 14 2.97 6.42 26.30
CA HIS A 14 3.66 5.21 26.72
C HIS A 14 2.89 3.99 26.24
N ASP A 15 3.59 3.08 25.57
CA ASP A 15 3.10 1.76 25.20
C ASP A 15 2.77 0.96 26.47
N LYS A 16 1.55 0.44 26.56
CA LYS A 16 1.05 -0.30 27.74
C LYS A 16 1.68 -1.69 27.90
N ASN A 17 2.12 -2.29 26.80
CA ASN A 17 2.74 -3.62 26.76
C ASN A 17 4.26 -3.55 27.01
N THR A 18 4.95 -2.58 26.40
CA THR A 18 6.43 -2.47 26.48
C THR A 18 6.94 -1.38 27.43
N GLY A 19 6.09 -0.46 27.89
CA GLY A 19 6.44 0.66 28.78
C GLY A 19 7.25 1.77 28.12
N LYS A 20 7.63 1.62 26.84
CA LYS A 20 8.47 2.58 26.11
C LYS A 20 7.71 3.88 25.85
N THR A 21 8.44 5.00 25.90
CA THR A 21 7.94 6.29 25.40
C THR A 21 7.84 6.23 23.88
N VAL A 22 6.70 6.64 23.31
CA VAL A 22 6.60 6.89 21.86
C VAL A 22 7.07 8.30 21.56
N HIS A 23 7.82 8.48 20.47
CA HIS A 23 8.48 9.73 20.11
C HIS A 23 8.27 10.01 18.61
N ASN A 24 7.82 11.22 18.27
CA ASN A 24 7.82 11.75 16.90
C ASN A 24 8.42 13.17 16.88
N VAL A 25 8.85 13.64 15.71
CA VAL A 25 9.57 14.91 15.52
C VAL A 25 8.76 15.89 14.66
N ASN A 26 8.13 16.84 15.35
CA ASN A 26 7.31 17.91 14.76
C ASN A 26 8.20 19.07 14.30
N ASP A 27 8.64 19.02 13.04
CA ASP A 27 9.26 20.12 12.31
C ASP A 27 8.34 20.58 11.17
N LEU A 28 8.44 21.85 10.79
CA LEU A 28 7.75 22.41 9.62
C LEU A 28 8.23 21.71 8.34
N TYR A 29 7.30 21.30 7.48
CA TYR A 29 7.60 20.57 6.24
C TYR A 29 7.35 21.47 5.03
N ASN A 30 8.27 21.48 4.06
CA ASN A 30 8.07 22.12 2.77
C ASN A 30 8.72 21.26 1.68
N PRO A 31 7.95 20.37 1.02
CA PRO A 31 8.51 19.32 0.15
C PRO A 31 9.31 19.85 -1.05
N GLN A 32 9.02 21.07 -1.52
CA GLN A 32 9.65 21.64 -2.72
C GLN A 32 9.93 23.16 -2.63
N GLY A 33 9.93 23.76 -1.43
CA GLY A 33 10.18 25.20 -1.25
C GLY A 33 9.06 26.13 -1.75
N GLY A 34 7.79 25.71 -1.63
CA GLY A 34 6.61 26.52 -1.97
C GLY A 34 6.48 27.81 -1.16
N PHE A 35 5.75 28.79 -1.72
CA PHE A 35 5.50 30.11 -1.11
C PHE A 35 4.14 30.22 -0.40
N ASP A 36 3.32 29.18 -0.54
CA ASP A 36 1.99 28.99 0.02
C ASP A 36 2.08 29.00 1.56
N PRO A 37 1.54 30.03 2.26
CA PRO A 37 1.91 30.30 3.66
C PRO A 37 1.57 29.18 4.65
N GLU A 38 0.49 28.42 4.41
CA GLU A 38 -0.01 27.40 5.31
C GLU A 38 0.51 25.99 4.97
N LEU A 39 1.15 25.80 3.80
CA LEU A 39 1.83 24.55 3.42
C LEU A 39 2.82 24.09 4.51
N MET A 40 3.56 25.04 5.11
CA MET A 40 4.48 24.79 6.23
C MET A 40 3.82 24.11 7.44
N ARG A 41 2.49 24.21 7.57
CA ARG A 41 1.66 23.72 8.66
C ARG A 41 0.84 22.47 8.28
N GLN A 42 0.80 22.09 7.00
CA GLN A 42 0.18 20.86 6.50
C GLN A 42 1.02 19.63 6.84
N TRP A 43 1.13 19.35 8.15
CA TRP A 43 1.94 18.28 8.73
C TRP A 43 1.62 16.88 8.19
N HIS A 44 0.41 16.69 7.66
CA HIS A 44 -0.04 15.42 7.09
C HIS A 44 0.77 15.03 5.85
N LEU A 45 1.21 16.00 5.04
CA LEU A 45 2.02 15.73 3.83
C LEU A 45 3.34 15.02 4.16
N LYS A 46 3.96 15.34 5.31
CA LYS A 46 5.17 14.67 5.82
C LYS A 46 4.94 13.19 6.13
N GLN A 47 3.70 12.77 6.37
CA GLN A 47 3.36 11.38 6.65
C GLN A 47 3.17 10.55 5.37
N LEU A 48 3.13 11.17 4.18
CA LEU A 48 2.86 10.49 2.90
C LEU A 48 4.13 10.01 2.18
N GLY A 49 5.23 9.82 2.89
CA GLY A 49 6.53 9.52 2.28
C GLY A 49 7.15 10.79 1.70
N ASP A 50 8.03 10.65 0.71
CA ASP A 50 8.53 11.83 -0.03
C ASP A 50 7.60 12.22 -1.18
N VAL A 51 6.44 12.79 -0.80
CA VAL A 51 5.51 13.41 -1.74
C VAL A 51 6.15 14.58 -2.51
N GLY A 52 7.26 15.15 -2.02
CA GLY A 52 8.03 16.17 -2.73
C GLY A 52 8.79 15.64 -3.94
N THR A 53 9.24 14.38 -3.90
CA THR A 53 9.80 13.71 -5.07
C THR A 53 8.69 13.36 -6.08
N ILE A 54 7.55 12.84 -5.61
CA ILE A 54 6.40 12.51 -6.48
C ILE A 54 5.85 13.74 -7.23
N TRP A 55 5.74 14.89 -6.57
CA TRP A 55 5.28 16.15 -7.18
C TRP A 55 6.20 16.73 -8.27
N ASN A 56 7.30 16.07 -8.64
CA ASN A 56 8.04 16.39 -9.87
C ASN A 56 7.45 15.69 -11.10
N ASP A 57 6.85 14.51 -10.90
CA ASP A 57 6.36 13.62 -11.95
C ASP A 57 4.83 13.68 -12.06
N PHE A 58 4.12 13.59 -10.92
CA PHE A 58 2.67 13.47 -10.84
C PHE A 58 2.08 14.45 -9.83
N THR A 59 0.96 15.05 -10.20
CA THR A 59 0.27 16.11 -9.44
C THR A 59 -1.24 15.88 -9.35
N GLY A 60 -1.73 14.73 -9.83
CA GLY A 60 -3.15 14.37 -9.94
C GLY A 60 -3.77 14.78 -11.28
N LYS A 61 -2.94 15.18 -12.23
CA LYS A 61 -3.33 15.92 -13.42
C LYS A 61 -4.17 15.07 -14.37
N GLY A 62 -5.27 15.65 -14.84
CA GLY A 62 -6.21 14.95 -15.74
C GLY A 62 -7.16 13.99 -15.02
N VAL A 63 -6.88 13.62 -13.77
CA VAL A 63 -7.78 12.84 -12.92
C VAL A 63 -8.95 13.73 -12.47
N SER A 64 -10.14 13.14 -12.35
CA SER A 64 -11.36 13.82 -11.91
C SER A 64 -11.97 13.21 -10.66
N VAL A 65 -12.28 14.08 -9.69
CA VAL A 65 -12.67 13.69 -8.34
C VAL A 65 -14.05 14.25 -7.98
N GLY A 66 -15.01 13.35 -7.75
CA GLY A 66 -16.32 13.70 -7.22
C GLY A 66 -16.29 13.84 -5.70
N VAL A 67 -16.74 14.96 -5.15
CA VAL A 67 -16.80 15.21 -3.70
C VAL A 67 -18.26 15.19 -3.25
N TYR A 68 -18.70 14.06 -2.69
CA TYR A 68 -20.10 13.82 -2.31
C TYR A 68 -20.32 14.19 -0.84
N ASP A 69 -20.77 15.42 -0.59
CA ASP A 69 -20.68 16.07 0.74
C ASP A 69 -21.77 17.17 0.95
N ASP A 70 -21.55 18.15 1.83
CA ASP A 70 -22.45 19.31 2.06
C ASP A 70 -22.34 20.42 0.99
N GLY A 71 -21.33 20.34 0.13
CA GLY A 71 -21.10 21.22 -1.02
C GLY A 71 -19.65 21.70 -1.11
N VAL A 72 -19.28 22.23 -2.26
CA VAL A 72 -17.92 22.76 -2.51
C VAL A 72 -18.02 24.19 -2.99
N GLN A 73 -17.31 25.11 -2.32
CA GLN A 73 -17.31 26.52 -2.68
C GLN A 73 -16.47 26.78 -3.94
N LYS A 74 -17.05 26.52 -5.11
CA LYS A 74 -16.51 26.69 -6.48
C LYS A 74 -16.03 28.09 -6.90
N VAL A 75 -15.88 29.00 -5.94
CA VAL A 75 -15.34 30.37 -6.10
C VAL A 75 -14.30 30.68 -5.02
N HIS A 76 -13.88 29.67 -4.26
CA HIS A 76 -12.77 29.75 -3.32
C HIS A 76 -11.46 29.82 -4.10
N TRP A 77 -10.57 30.75 -3.75
CA TRP A 77 -9.37 31.06 -4.52
C TRP A 77 -8.25 30.01 -4.45
N GLU A 78 -8.46 28.93 -3.68
CA GLU A 78 -7.62 27.73 -3.60
C GLU A 78 -8.23 26.57 -4.41
N LEU A 79 -9.38 26.76 -5.07
CA LEU A 79 -10.17 25.70 -5.73
C LEU A 79 -10.77 26.09 -7.09
N ASP A 80 -10.83 27.38 -7.46
CA ASP A 80 -11.62 27.85 -8.61
C ASP A 80 -10.95 27.62 -9.98
N GLY A 81 -9.64 27.38 -10.03
CA GLY A 81 -8.92 26.85 -11.18
C GLY A 81 -9.08 25.33 -11.37
N ASN A 82 -9.25 24.58 -10.29
CA ASN A 82 -9.41 23.11 -10.30
C ASN A 82 -10.87 22.63 -10.39
N TYR A 83 -11.86 23.52 -10.26
CA TYR A 83 -13.27 23.14 -10.21
C TYR A 83 -13.87 22.83 -11.60
N ASP A 84 -14.16 21.56 -11.87
CA ASP A 84 -14.90 21.16 -13.06
C ASP A 84 -16.42 21.23 -12.80
N SER A 85 -17.11 22.04 -13.62
CA SER A 85 -18.56 22.18 -13.64
C SER A 85 -19.25 21.40 -14.76
N SER A 86 -18.50 20.72 -15.62
CA SER A 86 -19.04 19.90 -16.70
C SER A 86 -19.61 18.56 -16.21
N LYS A 87 -19.11 18.05 -15.07
CA LYS A 87 -19.52 16.79 -14.41
C LYS A 87 -20.57 16.96 -13.30
N HIS A 88 -21.31 18.07 -13.27
CA HIS A 88 -22.42 18.22 -12.31
C HIS A 88 -23.52 17.18 -12.56
N VAL A 89 -23.91 16.46 -11.50
CA VAL A 89 -24.97 15.44 -11.52
C VAL A 89 -26.27 16.00 -12.11
N VAL A 90 -26.92 15.24 -12.99
CA VAL A 90 -28.19 15.61 -13.64
C VAL A 90 -29.25 14.54 -13.36
N ILE A 91 -30.37 14.93 -12.76
CA ILE A 91 -31.53 14.05 -12.54
C ILE A 91 -32.77 14.71 -13.12
N ASP A 92 -33.57 13.97 -13.89
CA ASP A 92 -34.77 14.45 -14.61
C ASP A 92 -34.55 15.73 -15.46
N GLY A 93 -33.31 15.96 -15.92
CA GLY A 93 -32.92 17.14 -16.68
C GLY A 93 -32.62 18.39 -15.83
N VAL A 94 -32.56 18.25 -14.50
CA VAL A 94 -32.11 19.28 -13.55
C VAL A 94 -30.66 19.00 -13.16
N THR A 95 -29.78 19.98 -13.37
CA THR A 95 -28.38 19.95 -12.93
C THR A 95 -28.26 20.38 -11.46
N PHE A 96 -27.52 19.61 -10.67
CA PHE A 96 -27.24 19.88 -9.26
C PHE A 96 -25.83 20.47 -9.13
N ASP A 97 -25.74 21.80 -9.23
CA ASP A 97 -24.47 22.54 -9.33
C ASP A 97 -23.82 22.86 -7.97
N GLY A 98 -24.38 22.36 -6.86
CA GLY A 98 -23.96 22.65 -5.49
C GLY A 98 -24.28 24.06 -4.97
N GLY A 99 -24.84 24.96 -5.80
CA GLY A 99 -25.30 26.29 -5.41
C GLY A 99 -24.30 27.10 -4.57
N ILE A 100 -24.72 27.44 -3.35
CA ILE A 100 -23.85 27.84 -2.23
C ILE A 100 -23.84 26.64 -1.28
N PRO A 101 -22.67 26.16 -0.80
CA PRO A 101 -22.59 25.00 0.10
C PRO A 101 -23.48 25.12 1.34
N ALA A 102 -24.05 24.01 1.78
CA ALA A 102 -24.86 23.96 3.00
C ALA A 102 -24.02 24.10 4.29
N GLY A 103 -22.72 23.84 4.19
CA GLY A 103 -21.72 24.03 5.23
C GLY A 103 -20.30 24.07 4.66
N PRO A 104 -19.26 24.10 5.52
CA PRO A 104 -17.87 24.15 5.12
C PRO A 104 -17.22 22.80 4.83
N HIS A 105 -17.89 21.67 5.09
CA HIS A 105 -17.24 20.37 5.19
C HIS A 105 -16.67 19.91 3.85
N GLY A 106 -17.46 19.89 2.78
CA GLY A 106 -17.02 19.51 1.43
C GLY A 106 -15.97 20.46 0.85
N THR A 107 -15.92 21.72 1.30
CA THR A 107 -14.89 22.69 0.89
C THR A 107 -13.55 22.36 1.57
N ALA A 108 -13.55 22.03 2.86
CA ALA A 108 -12.37 21.58 3.60
C ALA A 108 -11.85 20.20 3.14
N VAL A 109 -12.76 19.29 2.77
CA VAL A 109 -12.46 18.03 2.06
C VAL A 109 -11.75 18.32 0.73
N SER A 110 -12.28 19.23 -0.08
CA SER A 110 -11.73 19.56 -1.41
C SER A 110 -10.30 20.12 -1.34
N GLY A 111 -10.01 21.00 -0.38
CA GLY A 111 -8.66 21.57 -0.22
C GLY A 111 -7.59 20.53 0.10
N LEU A 112 -7.93 19.48 0.86
CA LEU A 112 -7.00 18.36 1.13
C LEU A 112 -6.74 17.48 -0.11
N ILE A 113 -7.72 17.38 -1.03
CA ILE A 113 -7.55 16.65 -2.30
C ILE A 113 -6.73 17.50 -3.27
N ALA A 114 -7.25 18.67 -3.64
CA ALA A 114 -6.80 19.45 -4.80
C ALA A 114 -6.79 20.97 -4.55
N GLY A 115 -6.42 21.40 -3.33
CA GLY A 115 -6.06 22.80 -3.06
C GLY A 115 -4.93 23.26 -3.99
N GLU A 116 -5.16 24.33 -4.74
CA GLU A 116 -4.25 24.85 -5.76
C GLU A 116 -2.92 25.33 -5.19
N ARG A 117 -1.83 24.94 -5.84
CA ARG A 117 -0.47 25.42 -5.53
C ARG A 117 -0.20 26.81 -6.13
N ASN A 118 -1.04 27.80 -5.80
CA ASN A 118 -1.08 29.11 -6.47
C ASN A 118 -0.39 30.29 -5.73
N GLY A 119 0.34 30.00 -4.65
CA GLY A 119 1.07 30.97 -3.83
C GLY A 119 0.25 31.53 -2.66
N ARG A 120 -0.75 30.79 -2.18
CA ARG A 120 -1.72 31.19 -1.15
C ARG A 120 -2.19 29.96 -0.38
N GLY A 121 -2.64 30.16 0.87
CA GLY A 121 -3.27 29.10 1.65
C GLY A 121 -2.40 27.85 1.81
N GLY A 122 -3.03 26.68 1.66
CA GLY A 122 -2.38 25.38 1.63
C GLY A 122 -2.27 24.80 0.21
N VAL A 123 -1.93 23.52 0.12
CA VAL A 123 -1.84 22.76 -1.13
C VAL A 123 -2.48 21.38 -0.93
N GLY A 124 -3.25 20.90 -1.89
CA GLY A 124 -3.82 19.55 -1.88
C GLY A 124 -2.77 18.48 -2.16
N VAL A 125 -3.04 17.23 -1.77
CA VAL A 125 -2.16 16.08 -2.06
C VAL A 125 -1.99 15.89 -3.59
N ALA A 126 -3.03 16.20 -4.35
CA ALA A 126 -3.12 16.12 -5.81
C ALA A 126 -3.58 17.47 -6.39
N TYR A 127 -2.71 18.49 -6.29
CA TYR A 127 -3.06 19.90 -6.54
C TYR A 127 -3.38 20.29 -8.00
N ASP A 128 -3.21 19.40 -8.99
CA ASP A 128 -3.67 19.60 -10.38
C ASP A 128 -4.87 18.68 -10.73
N ALA A 129 -5.42 17.95 -9.76
CA ALA A 129 -6.63 17.13 -9.97
C ALA A 129 -7.89 18.00 -10.06
N SER A 130 -8.78 17.63 -10.97
CA SER A 130 -10.05 18.32 -11.15
C SER A 130 -11.10 17.87 -10.13
N ILE A 131 -11.87 18.80 -9.56
CA ILE A 131 -12.86 18.52 -8.51
C ILE A 131 -14.28 18.95 -8.91
N THR A 132 -15.28 18.14 -8.54
CA THR A 132 -16.71 18.50 -8.69
C THR A 132 -17.47 18.17 -7.41
N GLY A 133 -18.08 19.19 -6.80
CA GLY A 133 -18.90 19.03 -5.61
C GLY A 133 -20.33 18.54 -5.90
N VAL A 134 -20.78 17.52 -5.17
CA VAL A 134 -22.15 16.98 -5.21
C VAL A 134 -22.77 17.09 -3.81
N ALA A 135 -23.70 18.03 -3.62
CA ALA A 135 -24.22 18.43 -2.32
C ALA A 135 -25.29 17.47 -1.74
N ILE A 136 -24.95 16.19 -1.53
CA ILE A 136 -25.85 15.18 -0.94
C ILE A 136 -26.22 15.45 0.53
N PHE A 137 -25.59 16.40 1.22
CA PHE A 137 -25.98 16.84 2.56
C PHE A 137 -26.66 18.22 2.63
N ASP A 138 -27.05 18.82 1.49
CA ASP A 138 -27.99 19.95 1.49
C ASP A 138 -29.44 19.46 1.68
N PRO A 139 -30.12 19.76 2.80
CA PRO A 139 -31.50 19.33 3.06
C PRO A 139 -32.55 20.03 2.19
N SER A 140 -32.16 21.00 1.36
CA SER A 140 -33.04 21.64 0.36
C SER A 140 -33.11 20.87 -0.96
N LEU A 141 -32.16 19.96 -1.22
CA LEU A 141 -32.05 19.22 -2.48
C LEU A 141 -32.78 17.85 -2.45
N PRO A 142 -33.32 17.40 -3.60
CA PRO A 142 -33.96 16.08 -3.69
C PRO A 142 -32.99 14.91 -3.55
N ILE A 143 -31.68 15.15 -3.68
CA ILE A 143 -30.59 14.17 -3.50
C ILE A 143 -30.10 14.04 -2.06
N PHE A 144 -30.76 14.70 -1.09
CA PHE A 144 -30.35 14.68 0.31
C PHE A 144 -30.32 13.24 0.87
N ALA A 145 -29.15 12.79 1.31
CA ALA A 145 -28.90 11.41 1.75
C ALA A 145 -29.78 10.99 2.94
N ASN A 146 -30.04 11.93 3.87
CA ASN A 146 -30.94 11.74 5.01
C ASN A 146 -32.39 12.16 4.71
N GLY A 147 -32.74 12.30 3.42
CA GLY A 147 -34.06 12.70 2.95
C GLY A 147 -35.02 11.52 2.72
N SER A 148 -36.29 11.84 2.45
CA SER A 148 -37.31 10.83 2.11
C SER A 148 -37.29 10.37 0.65
N ASN A 149 -36.38 10.91 -0.18
CA ASN A 149 -36.30 10.66 -1.61
C ASN A 149 -35.06 9.82 -1.98
N SER A 150 -34.91 8.66 -1.33
CA SER A 150 -33.78 7.75 -1.57
C SER A 150 -33.57 7.35 -3.05
N PRO A 151 -34.58 7.28 -3.95
CA PRO A 151 -34.32 7.03 -5.37
C PRO A 151 -33.45 8.10 -6.05
N ALA A 152 -33.62 9.38 -5.71
CA ALA A 152 -32.81 10.46 -6.30
C ALA A 152 -31.40 10.50 -5.70
N PHE A 153 -31.25 10.22 -4.39
CA PHE A 153 -29.93 10.01 -3.80
C PHE A 153 -29.18 8.86 -4.49
N LEU A 154 -29.82 7.69 -4.65
CA LEU A 154 -29.21 6.54 -5.33
C LEU A 154 -28.91 6.84 -6.81
N GLN A 155 -29.74 7.61 -7.52
CA GLN A 155 -29.44 8.08 -8.88
C GLN A 155 -28.27 9.07 -8.95
N SER A 156 -28.03 9.86 -7.90
CA SER A 156 -26.81 10.68 -7.80
C SER A 156 -25.59 9.80 -7.54
N MET A 157 -25.68 8.80 -6.66
CA MET A 157 -24.60 7.83 -6.40
C MET A 157 -24.25 7.01 -7.64
N MET A 158 -25.22 6.62 -8.48
CA MET A 158 -24.92 5.96 -9.76
C MET A 158 -24.11 6.84 -10.72
N GLN A 159 -24.30 8.17 -10.67
CA GLN A 159 -23.53 9.14 -11.47
C GLN A 159 -22.13 9.42 -10.91
N ALA A 160 -21.67 8.68 -9.89
CA ALA A 160 -20.26 8.65 -9.52
C ALA A 160 -19.38 8.08 -10.65
N ASN A 161 -19.94 7.26 -11.55
CA ASN A 161 -19.19 6.62 -12.65
C ASN A 161 -18.61 7.59 -13.70
N GLN A 162 -18.97 8.87 -13.67
CA GLN A 162 -18.37 9.92 -14.52
C GLN A 162 -17.02 10.44 -13.98
N PHE A 163 -16.64 10.03 -12.76
CA PHE A 163 -15.39 10.42 -12.09
C PHE A 163 -14.40 9.26 -12.04
N ASP A 164 -13.11 9.58 -11.94
CA ASP A 164 -12.06 8.60 -11.72
C ASP A 164 -12.03 8.15 -10.26
N VAL A 165 -12.13 9.12 -9.35
CA VAL A 165 -12.14 8.94 -7.90
C VAL A 165 -13.39 9.60 -7.34
N VAL A 166 -14.01 9.01 -6.32
CA VAL A 166 -15.08 9.66 -5.57
C VAL A 166 -14.80 9.60 -4.08
N ASN A 167 -14.93 10.76 -3.44
CA ASN A 167 -14.72 10.96 -2.02
C ASN A 167 -16.07 10.95 -1.28
N HIS A 168 -16.18 10.05 -0.30
CA HIS A 168 -17.31 9.90 0.60
C HIS A 168 -16.85 10.14 2.04
N SER A 169 -16.62 11.42 2.39
CA SER A 169 -16.17 11.83 3.73
C SER A 169 -17.26 11.78 4.82
N TRP A 170 -18.19 10.83 4.68
CA TRP A 170 -19.37 10.61 5.52
C TRP A 170 -19.53 9.11 5.83
N GLY A 171 -20.14 8.82 6.98
CA GLY A 171 -20.29 7.45 7.48
C GLY A 171 -20.54 7.46 9.00
N GLY A 172 -20.60 6.27 9.60
CA GLY A 172 -20.79 6.08 11.04
C GLY A 172 -20.96 4.60 11.38
N ALA A 173 -21.27 4.27 12.65
CA ALA A 173 -21.27 2.90 13.14
C ALA A 173 -22.31 1.95 12.47
N GLY A 174 -23.50 2.43 12.12
CA GLY A 174 -24.57 1.63 11.48
C GLY A 174 -25.46 0.82 12.46
N SER A 175 -26.01 -0.31 12.03
CA SER A 175 -26.75 -1.25 12.91
C SER A 175 -26.63 -2.73 12.48
N TYR A 176 -26.60 -3.65 13.46
CA TYR A 176 -26.30 -5.08 13.27
C TYR A 176 -27.53 -6.00 13.09
N GLY A 177 -28.65 -5.45 12.61
CA GLY A 177 -29.89 -6.17 12.31
C GLY A 177 -30.14 -6.35 10.81
N THR A 178 -31.18 -7.11 10.46
CA THR A 178 -31.52 -7.49 9.06
C THR A 178 -31.81 -6.30 8.12
N GLY A 179 -32.12 -5.11 8.66
CA GLY A 179 -32.23 -3.86 7.89
C GLY A 179 -30.91 -3.12 7.64
N GLY A 180 -29.87 -3.41 8.43
CA GLY A 180 -28.53 -2.85 8.31
C GLY A 180 -27.62 -3.61 7.34
N SER A 181 -27.85 -4.92 7.15
CA SER A 181 -27.04 -5.79 6.29
C SER A 181 -27.27 -5.56 4.79
N ARG A 182 -26.20 -5.44 4.00
CA ARG A 182 -26.24 -5.43 2.53
C ARG A 182 -26.56 -6.77 1.88
N SER A 183 -26.61 -7.88 2.63
CA SER A 183 -27.18 -9.15 2.11
C SER A 183 -28.65 -9.04 1.71
N ASN A 184 -29.36 -8.02 2.20
CA ASN A 184 -30.77 -7.77 1.89
C ASN A 184 -30.89 -6.78 0.71
N PRO A 185 -31.17 -7.25 -0.53
CA PRO A 185 -31.22 -6.39 -1.73
C PRO A 185 -32.44 -5.45 -1.75
N ASP A 186 -33.50 -5.77 -1.00
CA ASP A 186 -34.68 -4.92 -0.84
C ASP A 186 -34.45 -3.78 0.19
N SER A 187 -33.29 -3.75 0.87
CA SER A 187 -32.91 -2.70 1.80
C SER A 187 -32.21 -1.52 1.11
N PHE A 188 -32.25 -0.34 1.74
CA PHE A 188 -31.44 0.81 1.32
C PHE A 188 -29.94 0.47 1.27
N ASN A 189 -29.45 -0.39 2.17
CA ASN A 189 -28.06 -0.80 2.25
C ASN A 189 -27.64 -1.69 1.07
N GLY A 190 -28.49 -2.63 0.66
CA GLY A 190 -28.31 -3.43 -0.56
C GLY A 190 -28.38 -2.57 -1.82
N ALA A 191 -29.32 -1.62 -1.88
CA ALA A 191 -29.43 -0.67 -2.99
C ALA A 191 -28.21 0.26 -3.11
N LEU A 192 -27.63 0.71 -2.00
CA LEU A 192 -26.40 1.52 -1.96
C LEU A 192 -25.17 0.69 -2.38
N SER A 193 -25.04 -0.55 -1.89
CA SER A 193 -24.02 -1.51 -2.34
C SER A 193 -24.07 -1.71 -3.86
N ALA A 194 -25.28 -1.82 -4.43
CA ALA A 194 -25.47 -1.92 -5.87
C ALA A 194 -25.06 -0.66 -6.66
N THR A 195 -25.06 0.55 -6.07
CA THR A 195 -24.51 1.73 -6.77
C THR A 195 -22.98 1.71 -6.79
N PHE A 196 -22.33 1.25 -5.71
CA PHE A 196 -20.87 1.09 -5.72
C PHE A 196 -20.43 0.07 -6.77
N ALA A 197 -21.07 -1.10 -6.82
CA ALA A 197 -20.86 -2.10 -7.87
C ALA A 197 -21.02 -1.50 -9.28
N TYR A 198 -22.13 -0.80 -9.55
CA TYR A 198 -22.35 -0.13 -10.84
C TYR A 198 -21.23 0.85 -11.24
N THR A 199 -20.65 1.57 -10.28
CA THR A 199 -19.56 2.53 -10.54
C THR A 199 -18.21 1.84 -10.75
N ALA A 200 -17.99 0.69 -10.09
CA ALA A 200 -16.84 -0.17 -10.31
C ALA A 200 -16.90 -0.91 -11.66
N ASP A 201 -18.11 -1.23 -12.13
CA ASP A 201 -18.35 -1.91 -13.42
C ASP A 201 -18.33 -0.96 -14.63
N THR A 202 -18.73 0.31 -14.46
CA THR A 202 -18.98 1.23 -15.58
C THR A 202 -18.17 2.52 -15.57
N GLY A 203 -17.49 2.84 -14.47
CA GLY A 203 -16.58 3.98 -14.41
C GLY A 203 -15.32 3.74 -15.27
N ARG A 204 -14.71 4.83 -15.75
CA ARG A 204 -13.38 4.81 -16.40
C ARG A 204 -13.28 3.75 -17.53
N ASP A 205 -14.26 3.75 -18.44
CA ASP A 205 -14.41 2.78 -19.55
C ASP A 205 -14.35 1.28 -19.15
N GLY A 206 -14.68 0.95 -17.90
CA GLY A 206 -14.68 -0.40 -17.35
C GLY A 206 -13.47 -0.74 -16.46
N LEU A 207 -12.56 0.22 -16.24
CA LEU A 207 -11.53 0.12 -15.19
C LEU A 207 -12.14 0.29 -13.78
N GLY A 208 -13.23 1.05 -13.69
CA GLY A 208 -14.00 1.30 -12.47
C GLY A 208 -13.62 2.57 -11.71
N THR A 209 -14.61 3.28 -11.20
CA THR A 209 -14.42 4.47 -10.34
C THR A 209 -13.94 4.05 -8.94
N ILE A 210 -12.93 4.74 -8.41
CA ILE A 210 -12.39 4.46 -7.08
C ILE A 210 -13.23 5.16 -6.02
N ASN A 211 -14.09 4.42 -5.32
CA ASN A 211 -14.88 4.94 -4.20
C ASN A 211 -14.05 4.90 -2.91
N VAL A 212 -13.79 6.06 -2.31
CA VAL A 212 -12.98 6.22 -1.08
C VAL A 212 -13.88 6.75 0.03
N MET A 213 -14.02 6.02 1.15
CA MET A 213 -15.02 6.29 2.18
C MET A 213 -14.48 6.31 3.61
N ALA A 214 -15.01 7.24 4.40
CA ALA A 214 -14.73 7.41 5.81
C ALA A 214 -15.27 6.23 6.66
N ALA A 215 -14.42 5.63 7.51
CA ALA A 215 -14.84 4.59 8.47
C ALA A 215 -15.85 5.10 9.52
N GLY A 216 -15.83 6.40 9.83
CA GLY A 216 -16.73 7.05 10.78
C GLY A 216 -16.03 7.45 12.09
N ASN A 217 -16.76 8.23 12.91
CA ASN A 217 -16.21 9.02 14.01
C ASN A 217 -16.83 8.67 15.38
N ASP A 218 -17.36 7.46 15.54
CA ASP A 218 -18.14 7.04 16.72
C ASP A 218 -17.28 6.34 17.80
N ALA A 219 -16.00 6.09 17.51
CA ALA A 219 -15.09 5.27 18.29
C ALA A 219 -15.62 3.83 18.54
N THR A 220 -16.16 3.17 17.51
CA THR A 220 -16.71 1.80 17.58
C THR A 220 -16.37 0.95 16.33
N PRO A 221 -16.60 -0.37 16.34
CA PRO A 221 -16.44 -1.19 15.13
C PRO A 221 -17.44 -0.80 14.04
N GLY A 222 -16.96 -0.24 12.92
CA GLY A 222 -17.78 0.22 11.79
C GLY A 222 -18.41 -0.89 10.94
N GLN A 223 -18.26 -2.16 11.34
CA GLN A 223 -18.78 -3.33 10.61
C GLN A 223 -20.31 -3.34 10.41
N ALA A 224 -21.05 -2.51 11.14
CA ALA A 224 -22.51 -2.39 11.01
C ALA A 224 -22.95 -1.41 9.90
N HIS A 225 -22.02 -0.73 9.22
CA HIS A 225 -22.30 0.25 8.18
C HIS A 225 -21.98 -0.30 6.78
N SER A 226 -23.00 -0.86 6.14
CA SER A 226 -22.90 -1.57 4.85
C SER A 226 -22.20 -0.83 3.70
N GLY A 227 -22.18 0.50 3.67
CA GLY A 227 -21.45 1.25 2.63
C GLY A 227 -19.93 1.07 2.73
N VAL A 228 -19.32 1.44 3.87
CA VAL A 228 -17.88 1.32 4.10
C VAL A 228 -17.40 -0.13 4.28
N THR A 229 -18.30 -1.09 4.54
CA THR A 229 -17.94 -2.52 4.48
C THR A 229 -18.05 -3.12 3.08
N ASP A 230 -18.49 -2.38 2.06
CA ASP A 230 -18.56 -2.88 0.69
C ASP A 230 -17.18 -3.16 0.09
N ARG A 231 -17.08 -4.22 -0.71
CA ARG A 231 -15.84 -4.69 -1.33
C ARG A 231 -15.27 -3.70 -2.36
N HIS A 232 -16.13 -2.96 -3.07
CA HIS A 232 -15.72 -1.96 -4.08
C HIS A 232 -15.23 -0.65 -3.46
N VAL A 233 -15.31 -0.50 -2.13
CA VAL A 233 -14.98 0.73 -1.40
C VAL A 233 -13.61 0.61 -0.70
N VAL A 234 -12.80 1.66 -0.86
CA VAL A 234 -11.60 1.91 -0.06
C VAL A 234 -12.02 2.51 1.27
N ALA A 235 -12.09 1.68 2.31
CA ALA A 235 -12.43 2.10 3.67
C ALA A 235 -11.21 2.72 4.38
N VAL A 236 -11.37 3.96 4.88
CA VAL A 236 -10.29 4.79 5.45
C VAL A 236 -10.51 5.12 6.92
N ALA A 237 -9.57 4.68 7.78
CA ALA A 237 -9.47 5.08 9.18
C ALA A 237 -8.52 6.28 9.40
N ALA A 238 -8.52 6.84 10.61
CA ALA A 238 -7.76 8.03 10.98
C ALA A 238 -6.70 7.76 12.05
N TYR A 239 -5.48 8.26 11.85
CA TYR A 239 -4.42 8.30 12.86
C TYR A 239 -3.88 9.70 13.10
N ARG A 240 -3.30 9.93 14.29
CA ARG A 240 -2.92 11.25 14.79
C ARG A 240 -1.44 11.60 14.60
N GLN A 241 -1.15 12.90 14.47
CA GLN A 241 0.20 13.45 14.31
C GLN A 241 1.23 12.95 15.35
N LEU A 242 0.84 12.91 16.63
CA LEU A 242 1.79 12.94 17.75
C LEU A 242 2.65 11.67 17.88
N ASP A 243 2.08 10.51 17.58
CA ASP A 243 2.69 9.19 17.84
C ASP A 243 2.19 8.08 16.89
N GLY A 244 1.39 8.41 15.87
CA GLY A 244 0.84 7.45 14.91
C GLY A 244 -0.27 6.55 15.45
N ALA A 245 -0.72 6.74 16.69
CA ALA A 245 -1.88 6.03 17.21
C ALA A 245 -3.16 6.42 16.47
N ALA A 246 -4.11 5.49 16.34
CA ALA A 246 -5.45 5.76 15.86
C ALA A 246 -6.09 6.94 16.62
N SER A 247 -6.72 7.86 15.89
CA SER A 247 -7.37 9.03 16.49
C SER A 247 -8.60 8.59 17.30
N TYR A 248 -8.87 9.25 18.44
CA TYR A 248 -9.79 8.74 19.47
C TYR A 248 -11.23 8.44 19.00
N TYR A 249 -11.65 9.05 17.90
CA TYR A 249 -12.98 8.90 17.30
C TYR A 249 -13.03 7.81 16.22
N SER A 250 -11.89 7.33 15.70
CA SER A 250 -11.86 6.50 14.50
C SER A 250 -12.62 5.19 14.74
N ASN A 251 -13.56 4.88 13.85
CA ASN A 251 -14.16 3.56 13.83
C ASN A 251 -13.15 2.51 13.34
N SER A 252 -13.33 1.28 13.82
CA SER A 252 -12.42 0.14 13.62
C SER A 252 -13.11 -1.04 12.92
N GLY A 253 -12.37 -2.09 12.61
CA GLY A 253 -12.86 -3.39 12.15
C GLY A 253 -12.16 -3.91 10.91
N GLY A 254 -12.25 -5.22 10.68
CA GLY A 254 -11.54 -5.92 9.60
C GLY A 254 -11.90 -5.54 8.15
N HIS A 255 -12.75 -4.53 7.92
CA HIS A 255 -13.12 -4.01 6.59
C HIS A 255 -12.21 -2.87 6.11
N LEU A 256 -11.47 -2.22 7.00
CA LEU A 256 -10.54 -1.14 6.64
C LEU A 256 -9.54 -1.61 5.58
N LEU A 257 -9.27 -0.78 4.57
CA LEU A 257 -8.18 -1.06 3.64
C LEU A 257 -6.89 -0.37 4.11
N VAL A 258 -6.97 0.93 4.42
CA VAL A 258 -5.86 1.75 4.87
C VAL A 258 -6.32 2.79 5.91
N SER A 259 -5.36 3.54 6.43
CA SER A 259 -5.58 4.71 7.26
C SER A 259 -4.79 5.91 6.75
N ALA A 260 -5.21 7.11 7.13
CA ALA A 260 -4.56 8.36 6.74
C ALA A 260 -4.45 9.33 7.92
N PRO A 261 -3.49 10.28 7.85
CA PRO A 261 -3.29 11.28 8.89
C PRO A 261 -4.53 12.17 9.02
N SER A 262 -4.96 12.41 10.25
CA SER A 262 -6.05 13.32 10.58
C SER A 262 -5.86 13.94 11.97
N ASN A 263 -6.83 14.75 12.40
CA ASN A 263 -6.78 15.42 13.69
C ASN A 263 -6.92 14.46 14.88
N ASP A 264 -6.63 15.00 16.05
CA ASP A 264 -6.97 14.43 17.34
C ASP A 264 -7.33 15.57 18.33
N PHE A 265 -7.94 15.23 19.46
CA PHE A 265 -8.44 16.22 20.41
C PHE A 265 -7.27 17.01 21.04
N GLY A 266 -7.33 18.35 21.05
CA GLY A 266 -6.27 19.20 21.61
C GLY A 266 -5.79 18.80 23.02
N PRO A 267 -6.70 18.47 23.96
CA PRO A 267 -6.35 17.91 25.28
C PRO A 267 -5.61 16.56 25.28
N LEU A 268 -5.65 15.78 24.19
CA LEU A 268 -4.86 14.55 23.97
C LEU A 268 -3.49 14.83 23.29
N GLY A 269 -3.23 16.09 22.94
CA GLY A 269 -2.02 16.53 22.23
C GLY A 269 -2.17 16.59 20.70
N GLY A 270 -3.39 16.44 20.17
CA GLY A 270 -3.68 16.55 18.74
C GLY A 270 -3.66 17.98 18.20
N THR A 271 -3.47 18.09 16.89
CA THR A 271 -3.66 19.29 16.07
C THR A 271 -4.72 19.00 15.00
N GLY A 272 -5.31 20.03 14.40
CA GLY A 272 -6.21 19.84 13.26
C GLY A 272 -5.48 19.66 11.93
N MET A 273 -6.28 19.42 10.89
CA MET A 273 -5.84 19.41 9.50
C MET A 273 -5.95 20.81 8.90
N VAL A 274 -4.91 21.21 8.15
CA VAL A 274 -4.80 22.52 7.51
C VAL A 274 -5.27 22.43 6.06
N THR A 275 -6.31 23.19 5.71
CA THR A 275 -7.03 23.14 4.43
C THR A 275 -7.93 24.38 4.23
N ALA A 276 -8.43 24.58 3.01
CA ALA A 276 -9.47 25.56 2.67
C ALA A 276 -10.68 25.55 3.63
N ASP A 277 -11.32 26.70 3.77
CA ASP A 277 -12.56 26.89 4.53
C ASP A 277 -13.55 27.73 3.69
N LEU A 278 -14.76 28.01 4.16
CA LEU A 278 -15.65 28.93 3.43
C LEU A 278 -15.11 30.37 3.51
N LEU A 279 -14.96 31.03 2.36
CA LEU A 279 -14.55 32.44 2.24
C LEU A 279 -15.33 33.34 3.22
N GLY A 280 -14.61 34.12 4.02
CA GLY A 280 -15.18 34.94 5.08
C GLY A 280 -15.55 34.16 6.34
N THR A 281 -16.38 34.74 7.22
CA THR A 281 -16.63 34.19 8.56
C THR A 281 -17.74 33.12 8.62
N ALA A 282 -18.00 32.43 7.50
CA ALA A 282 -19.01 31.36 7.42
C ALA A 282 -18.43 29.98 7.75
N GLY A 283 -17.11 29.83 7.65
CA GLY A 283 -16.37 28.59 7.84
C GLY A 283 -16.15 28.15 9.29
N TYR A 284 -15.33 27.13 9.46
CA TYR A 284 -14.83 26.64 10.75
C TYR A 284 -14.02 27.68 11.54
N ASN A 285 -13.32 28.61 10.86
CA ASN A 285 -12.40 29.57 11.47
C ASN A 285 -13.10 30.75 12.17
N TRP A 286 -13.84 30.45 13.25
CA TRP A 286 -14.57 31.45 14.04
C TRP A 286 -13.71 32.19 15.07
N SER A 287 -13.12 33.31 14.64
CA SER A 287 -12.70 34.45 15.48
C SER A 287 -11.60 34.23 16.52
N VAL A 288 -10.94 33.06 16.53
CA VAL A 288 -9.85 32.76 17.46
C VAL A 288 -8.54 33.48 17.14
N ASP A 289 -8.29 33.85 15.89
CA ASP A 289 -7.25 34.80 15.50
C ASP A 289 -7.86 35.97 14.71
N ALA A 290 -7.75 37.18 15.25
CA ALA A 290 -8.28 38.41 14.64
C ALA A 290 -7.35 39.01 13.55
N GLY A 291 -6.25 38.33 13.20
CA GLY A 291 -5.34 38.70 12.12
C GLY A 291 -5.16 37.63 11.03
N ALA A 292 -5.68 36.42 11.22
CA ALA A 292 -5.66 35.37 10.19
C ALA A 292 -6.74 35.62 9.11
N PRO A 293 -6.47 35.32 7.82
CA PRO A 293 -7.52 35.15 6.83
C PRO A 293 -8.49 34.05 7.27
N SER A 294 -9.80 34.33 7.17
CA SER A 294 -10.86 33.40 7.56
C SER A 294 -11.12 32.27 6.56
N ASP A 295 -10.39 32.29 5.44
CA ASP A 295 -10.65 31.49 4.24
C ASP A 295 -9.97 30.10 4.31
N TYR A 296 -9.29 29.79 5.42
CA TYR A 296 -8.70 28.47 5.69
C TYR A 296 -8.84 28.13 7.17
N THR A 297 -8.76 26.83 7.47
CA THR A 297 -8.88 26.29 8.82
C THR A 297 -7.67 25.42 9.18
N ASP A 298 -7.31 25.40 10.46
CA ASP A 298 -6.31 24.49 11.05
C ASP A 298 -6.94 23.51 12.06
N ASN A 299 -8.27 23.35 12.00
CA ASN A 299 -9.09 22.59 12.93
C ASN A 299 -10.00 21.54 12.24
N PHE A 300 -9.85 21.31 10.92
CA PHE A 300 -10.57 20.24 10.22
C PHE A 300 -10.10 18.85 10.67
N GLY A 301 -10.88 17.79 10.44
CA GLY A 301 -10.63 16.49 11.08
C GLY A 301 -11.62 15.36 10.83
N GLY A 302 -11.58 14.35 11.70
CA GLY A 302 -12.35 13.12 11.55
C GLY A 302 -11.73 12.14 10.54
N THR A 303 -12.32 10.96 10.37
CA THR A 303 -12.05 10.11 9.19
C THR A 303 -12.36 10.86 7.89
N SER A 304 -13.23 11.88 7.96
CA SER A 304 -13.55 12.85 6.92
C SER A 304 -12.38 13.73 6.45
N ALA A 305 -11.28 13.84 7.22
CA ALA A 305 -10.04 14.46 6.75
C ALA A 305 -8.96 13.44 6.38
N ALA A 306 -9.08 12.18 6.83
CA ALA A 306 -8.25 11.06 6.38
C ALA A 306 -8.63 10.61 4.95
N THR A 307 -9.93 10.54 4.66
CA THR A 307 -10.52 10.12 3.37
C THR A 307 -10.01 10.96 2.18
N PRO A 308 -10.04 12.32 2.19
CA PRO A 308 -9.52 13.13 1.09
C PRO A 308 -8.01 12.98 0.87
N VAL A 309 -7.23 12.73 1.93
CA VAL A 309 -5.80 12.43 1.78
C VAL A 309 -5.60 11.15 0.96
N VAL A 310 -6.39 10.10 1.21
CA VAL A 310 -6.37 8.88 0.38
C VAL A 310 -6.89 9.15 -1.05
N SER A 311 -7.96 9.93 -1.22
CA SER A 311 -8.45 10.33 -2.56
C SER A 311 -7.40 11.08 -3.37
N GLY A 312 -6.60 11.93 -2.72
CA GLY A 312 -5.45 12.60 -3.33
C GLY A 312 -4.34 11.62 -3.73
N VAL A 313 -3.95 10.69 -2.85
CA VAL A 313 -2.95 9.66 -3.21
C VAL A 313 -3.43 8.78 -4.38
N VAL A 314 -4.69 8.37 -4.40
CA VAL A 314 -5.28 7.66 -5.55
C VAL A 314 -5.21 8.51 -6.83
N SER A 315 -5.39 9.82 -6.72
CA SER A 315 -5.26 10.72 -7.89
C SER A 315 -3.81 10.81 -8.38
N LEU A 316 -2.80 10.77 -7.50
CA LEU A 316 -1.39 10.63 -7.90
C LEU A 316 -1.12 9.28 -8.58
N MET A 317 -1.73 8.18 -8.10
CA MET A 317 -1.61 6.86 -8.72
C MET A 317 -2.22 6.79 -10.13
N LEU A 318 -3.35 7.47 -10.36
CA LEU A 318 -4.04 7.46 -11.66
C LEU A 318 -3.43 8.46 -12.68
N ASP A 319 -2.72 9.49 -12.20
CA ASP A 319 -1.82 10.33 -13.02
C ASP A 319 -0.56 9.55 -13.43
N ALA A 320 0.01 8.77 -12.49
CA ALA A 320 1.11 7.86 -12.76
C ALA A 320 0.75 6.71 -13.74
N ASN A 321 -0.47 6.18 -13.66
CA ASN A 321 -0.95 5.14 -14.56
C ASN A 321 -2.48 5.16 -14.71
N GLU A 322 -2.97 5.75 -15.81
CA GLU A 322 -4.40 5.84 -16.10
C GLU A 322 -5.06 4.47 -16.31
N ASN A 323 -4.28 3.42 -16.62
CA ASN A 323 -4.80 2.09 -16.99
C ASN A 323 -5.06 1.17 -15.79
N LEU A 324 -4.82 1.61 -14.55
CA LEU A 324 -5.12 0.83 -13.35
C LEU A 324 -6.63 0.57 -13.21
N GLY A 325 -6.99 -0.68 -12.93
CA GLY A 325 -8.33 -1.06 -12.54
C GLY A 325 -8.61 -0.80 -11.06
N TRP A 326 -9.89 -0.79 -10.66
CA TRP A 326 -10.26 -0.46 -9.28
C TRP A 326 -9.69 -1.43 -8.23
N ARG A 327 -9.44 -2.68 -8.61
CA ARG A 327 -8.78 -3.68 -7.75
C ARG A 327 -7.27 -3.50 -7.73
N ASP A 328 -6.64 -3.01 -8.80
CA ASP A 328 -5.21 -2.67 -8.79
C ASP A 328 -4.95 -1.54 -7.78
N VAL A 329 -5.78 -0.50 -7.79
CA VAL A 329 -5.70 0.58 -6.80
C VAL A 329 -5.85 0.05 -5.37
N GLN A 330 -6.77 -0.90 -5.11
CA GLN A 330 -6.87 -1.54 -3.79
C GLN A 330 -5.66 -2.42 -3.45
N ASN A 331 -5.08 -3.14 -4.41
CA ASN A 331 -3.87 -3.94 -4.23
C ASN A 331 -2.67 -3.04 -3.91
N ILE A 332 -2.42 -2.00 -4.72
CA ILE A 332 -1.33 -1.04 -4.53
C ILE A 332 -1.47 -0.32 -3.18
N LEU A 333 -2.67 0.10 -2.77
CA LEU A 333 -2.86 0.73 -1.46
C LEU A 333 -2.61 -0.23 -0.29
N ALA A 334 -2.99 -1.51 -0.41
CA ALA A 334 -2.71 -2.52 0.62
C ALA A 334 -1.21 -2.91 0.67
N ALA A 335 -0.56 -2.92 -0.47
CA ALA A 335 0.88 -3.10 -0.64
C ALA A 335 1.64 -1.91 -0.04
N SER A 336 1.63 -0.75 -0.72
CA SER A 336 2.43 0.45 -0.43
C SER A 336 2.31 1.03 0.99
N ALA A 337 1.29 0.66 1.77
CA ALA A 337 1.07 1.11 3.12
C ALA A 337 2.21 0.72 4.09
N LYS A 338 2.35 1.54 5.14
CA LYS A 338 3.38 1.40 6.19
C LYS A 338 2.76 1.46 7.58
N MET A 339 3.40 0.88 8.58
CA MET A 339 2.91 0.95 9.96
C MET A 339 3.11 2.37 10.55
N PRO A 340 2.05 3.10 10.95
CA PRO A 340 2.21 4.42 11.60
C PRO A 340 2.72 4.31 13.04
N ILE A 341 2.56 3.13 13.65
CA ILE A 341 3.00 2.80 15.01
C ILE A 341 3.68 1.41 14.98
N ALA A 342 4.64 1.15 15.88
CA ALA A 342 5.41 -0.10 15.85
C ALA A 342 4.52 -1.36 15.93
N PHE A 343 4.84 -2.41 15.17
CA PHE A 343 4.08 -3.67 15.04
C PHE A 343 3.52 -4.25 16.36
N GLU A 344 4.33 -4.29 17.41
CA GLU A 344 3.97 -4.85 18.74
C GLU A 344 3.08 -3.93 19.60
N ALA A 345 2.85 -2.68 19.17
CA ALA A 345 2.02 -1.72 19.88
C ALA A 345 0.55 -2.11 19.79
N GLY A 346 0.03 -2.65 20.89
CA GLY A 346 -1.41 -2.70 21.16
C GLY A 346 -1.87 -1.45 21.91
N GLN A 347 -2.92 -1.60 22.72
CA GLN A 347 -3.58 -0.51 23.43
C GLN A 347 -2.64 0.57 23.98
N VAL A 348 -2.82 1.79 23.48
CA VAL A 348 -2.28 3.02 24.06
C VAL A 348 -3.32 3.57 25.06
N GLN A 349 -2.85 4.20 26.15
CA GLN A 349 -3.73 4.87 27.12
C GLN A 349 -3.19 6.26 27.45
N ILE A 350 -4.01 7.29 27.24
CA ILE A 350 -3.67 8.69 27.51
C ILE A 350 -4.43 9.18 28.74
N GLY A 351 -3.72 9.38 29.84
CA GLY A 351 -4.28 9.95 31.06
C GLY A 351 -4.47 11.47 30.95
N VAL A 352 -5.70 11.91 30.69
CA VAL A 352 -6.10 13.32 30.72
C VAL A 352 -6.66 13.70 32.09
N VAL A 353 -6.55 14.98 32.44
CA VAL A 353 -7.09 15.54 33.69
C VAL A 353 -8.32 16.39 33.35
N ALA A 354 -9.50 15.86 33.64
CA ALA A 354 -10.78 16.49 33.30
C ALA A 354 -11.47 17.10 34.53
N PRO A 355 -12.27 18.17 34.39
CA PRO A 355 -13.14 18.64 35.46
C PRO A 355 -14.24 17.60 35.71
N ALA A 356 -14.30 17.06 36.92
CA ALA A 356 -15.37 16.16 37.34
C ALA A 356 -16.67 16.93 37.58
N LEU A 357 -17.82 16.27 37.42
CA LEU A 357 -19.15 16.83 37.70
C LEU A 357 -19.32 17.28 39.17
N THR A 358 -18.45 16.82 40.06
CA THR A 358 -18.35 17.15 41.49
C THR A 358 -17.50 18.37 41.80
N GLY A 359 -16.74 18.90 40.82
CA GLY A 359 -15.75 19.96 41.02
C GLY A 359 -14.37 19.50 41.50
N SER A 360 -14.10 18.19 41.54
CA SER A 360 -12.72 17.67 41.54
C SER A 360 -12.10 17.73 40.13
N PHE A 361 -10.80 17.45 40.04
CA PHE A 361 -10.16 17.07 38.79
C PHE A 361 -9.88 15.58 38.85
N ASP A 362 -10.52 14.82 37.97
CA ASP A 362 -10.39 13.38 37.91
C ASP A 362 -9.50 13.00 36.72
N ARG A 363 -8.68 11.96 36.89
CA ARG A 363 -7.91 11.39 35.79
C ARG A 363 -8.82 10.45 34.99
N ILE A 364 -8.96 10.72 33.70
CA ILE A 364 -9.61 9.83 32.74
C ILE A 364 -8.51 9.26 31.85
N ASP A 365 -8.40 7.93 31.78
CA ASP A 365 -7.51 7.25 30.85
C ASP A 365 -8.26 6.94 29.56
N VAL A 366 -7.98 7.70 28.50
CA VAL A 366 -8.58 7.50 27.18
C VAL A 366 -7.85 6.36 26.47
N PRO A 367 -8.53 5.27 26.08
CA PRO A 367 -7.95 4.22 25.26
C PRO A 367 -7.82 4.68 23.81
N LEU A 368 -6.75 4.25 23.14
CA LEU A 368 -6.55 4.29 21.69
C LEU A 368 -5.92 2.96 21.25
N ASN A 369 -5.90 2.67 19.94
CA ASN A 369 -5.15 1.56 19.34
C ASN A 369 -5.60 0.19 19.87
N GLU A 370 -6.89 -0.10 19.70
CA GLU A 370 -7.61 -1.29 20.16
C GLU A 370 -6.92 -2.61 19.75
N SER A 371 -6.30 -2.67 18.58
CA SER A 371 -5.71 -3.85 17.96
C SER A 371 -4.30 -3.60 17.41
N ARG A 372 -3.32 -4.33 17.94
CA ARG A 372 -1.98 -4.37 17.33
C ARG A 372 -2.02 -4.93 15.91
N PHE A 373 -0.98 -4.65 15.14
CA PHE A 373 -0.77 -5.34 13.87
C PHE A 373 -0.62 -6.87 14.07
N LYS A 374 -1.13 -7.60 13.09
CA LYS A 374 -1.02 -9.04 12.91
C LYS A 374 -0.45 -9.28 11.51
N LEU A 375 0.12 -10.46 11.26
CA LEU A 375 0.58 -10.84 9.92
C LEU A 375 -0.48 -11.70 9.24
N SER A 376 -0.66 -11.48 7.94
CA SER A 376 -1.69 -12.13 7.12
C SER A 376 -1.18 -12.42 5.71
N GLY A 377 -1.73 -13.46 5.09
CA GLY A 377 -1.33 -13.98 3.78
C GLY A 377 0.07 -14.58 3.81
N ALA A 378 0.18 -15.88 4.05
CA ALA A 378 1.46 -16.60 4.03
C ALA A 378 2.27 -16.31 2.75
N ASP A 379 1.58 -16.33 1.62
CA ASP A 379 2.11 -16.29 0.26
C ASP A 379 1.77 -14.94 -0.41
N ALA A 380 1.70 -13.87 0.40
CA ALA A 380 1.40 -12.51 -0.07
C ALA A 380 2.58 -11.78 -0.73
N ASN A 381 3.75 -12.44 -0.83
CA ASN A 381 5.01 -12.01 -1.44
C ASN A 381 5.41 -10.55 -1.20
N TRP A 382 5.11 -10.09 0.03
CA TRP A 382 5.24 -8.73 0.49
C TRP A 382 6.43 -8.56 1.43
N ASN A 383 7.41 -7.75 1.03
CA ASN A 383 8.68 -7.56 1.75
C ASN A 383 9.31 -8.91 2.17
N GLY A 384 9.38 -9.84 1.21
CA GLY A 384 9.86 -11.21 1.39
C GLY A 384 8.94 -12.14 2.20
N GLY A 385 7.63 -11.88 2.24
CA GLY A 385 6.66 -12.76 2.92
C GLY A 385 5.29 -12.11 3.16
N ARG A 386 4.84 -12.12 4.42
CA ARG A 386 3.46 -11.77 4.79
C ARG A 386 3.18 -10.27 4.82
N MET A 387 1.94 -9.85 4.57
CA MET A 387 1.49 -8.48 4.82
C MET A 387 1.22 -8.25 6.32
N HIS A 388 1.25 -7.00 6.77
CA HIS A 388 0.76 -6.60 8.10
C HIS A 388 -0.65 -6.03 8.00
N TYR A 389 -1.48 -6.26 9.03
CA TYR A 389 -2.86 -5.79 9.08
C TYR A 389 -3.32 -5.52 10.52
N SER A 390 -4.13 -4.47 10.72
CA SER A 390 -4.76 -4.11 11.99
C SER A 390 -6.23 -3.72 11.76
N ASN A 391 -7.09 -3.95 12.76
CA ASN A 391 -8.48 -3.49 12.71
C ASN A 391 -8.60 -1.96 12.92
N ASP A 392 -7.52 -1.23 13.22
CA ASP A 392 -7.57 0.23 13.40
C ASP A 392 -6.86 1.01 12.27
N TYR A 393 -6.03 0.33 11.48
CA TYR A 393 -5.28 0.95 10.37
C TYR A 393 -5.50 0.28 9.00
N GLY A 394 -6.21 -0.85 8.93
CA GLY A 394 -6.17 -1.70 7.74
C GLY A 394 -4.77 -2.27 7.53
N TYR A 395 -4.26 -2.20 6.29
CA TYR A 395 -2.87 -2.50 5.93
C TYR A 395 -1.86 -1.40 6.36
N GLY A 396 -2.31 -0.36 7.06
CA GLY A 396 -1.44 0.68 7.62
C GLY A 396 -1.78 2.09 7.14
N ALA A 397 -0.83 3.00 7.33
CA ALA A 397 -0.87 4.35 6.82
C ALA A 397 -0.57 4.38 5.32
N VAL A 398 -1.38 5.10 4.55
CA VAL A 398 -1.10 5.40 3.14
C VAL A 398 0.23 6.16 2.98
N ASP A 399 0.99 5.82 1.95
CA ASP A 399 2.24 6.48 1.57
C ASP A 399 2.18 6.82 0.06
N ALA A 400 2.25 8.11 -0.26
CA ALA A 400 2.13 8.60 -1.64
C ALA A 400 3.35 8.23 -2.49
N TYR A 401 4.55 8.21 -1.90
CA TYR A 401 5.76 7.80 -2.60
C TYR A 401 5.67 6.33 -3.03
N ASN A 402 5.43 5.45 -2.06
CA ASN A 402 5.33 4.01 -2.35
C ASN A 402 4.18 3.72 -3.33
N ALA A 403 3.02 4.37 -3.16
CA ALA A 403 1.83 4.10 -3.98
C ALA A 403 2.00 4.60 -5.43
N ALA A 404 2.56 5.79 -5.64
CA ALA A 404 2.80 6.32 -6.98
C ALA A 404 3.86 5.50 -7.73
N ARG A 405 5.00 5.18 -7.09
CA ARG A 405 6.05 4.35 -7.73
C ARG A 405 5.56 2.94 -8.10
N MET A 406 4.67 2.35 -7.30
CA MET A 406 4.04 1.08 -7.67
C MET A 406 3.01 1.20 -8.79
N ALA A 407 2.27 2.31 -8.87
CA ALA A 407 1.31 2.56 -9.94
C ALA A 407 1.98 2.62 -11.31
N GLU A 408 3.13 3.28 -11.43
CA GLU A 408 3.93 3.36 -12.68
C GLU A 408 4.22 1.97 -13.27
N VAL A 409 4.67 1.03 -12.43
CA VAL A 409 5.20 -0.27 -12.87
C VAL A 409 4.15 -1.38 -12.90
N TRP A 410 2.98 -1.18 -12.31
CA TRP A 410 1.97 -2.24 -12.08
C TRP A 410 1.53 -2.98 -13.36
N GLY A 411 1.50 -2.26 -14.49
CA GLY A 411 1.13 -2.81 -15.79
C GLY A 411 2.17 -3.75 -16.43
N LEU A 412 3.34 -3.93 -15.81
CA LEU A 412 4.34 -4.93 -16.22
C LEU A 412 3.93 -6.35 -15.82
N PHE A 413 3.26 -6.49 -14.66
CA PHE A 413 3.03 -7.79 -14.03
C PHE A 413 1.78 -8.51 -14.53
N ALA A 414 0.70 -7.77 -14.76
CA ALA A 414 -0.60 -8.34 -15.14
C ALA A 414 -1.46 -7.33 -15.94
N ALA A 415 -2.49 -7.85 -16.61
CA ALA A 415 -3.58 -7.03 -17.12
C ALA A 415 -4.41 -6.45 -15.97
N ALA A 416 -4.88 -5.21 -16.14
CA ALA A 416 -5.60 -4.45 -15.12
C ALA A 416 -6.75 -5.23 -14.45
N LYS A 417 -6.81 -5.21 -13.12
CA LYS A 417 -7.79 -5.92 -12.30
C LYS A 417 -9.04 -5.07 -12.10
N THR A 418 -10.16 -5.51 -12.68
CA THR A 418 -11.47 -4.85 -12.65
C THR A 418 -12.55 -5.86 -12.23
N SER A 419 -13.83 -5.47 -12.27
CA SER A 419 -14.95 -6.40 -12.08
C SER A 419 -15.04 -7.46 -13.19
N ALA A 420 -14.47 -7.20 -14.37
CA ALA A 420 -14.59 -8.07 -15.55
C ALA A 420 -13.66 -9.29 -15.51
N ASN A 421 -12.64 -9.28 -14.64
CA ASN A 421 -11.69 -10.37 -14.40
C ASN A 421 -11.52 -10.65 -12.89
N GLU A 422 -12.59 -10.45 -12.12
CA GLU A 422 -12.67 -10.83 -10.73
C GLU A 422 -13.20 -12.27 -10.59
N VAL A 423 -12.47 -13.09 -9.83
CA VAL A 423 -12.94 -14.40 -9.40
C VAL A 423 -13.83 -14.19 -8.17
N HIS A 424 -15.08 -14.66 -8.26
CA HIS A 424 -16.03 -14.71 -7.14
C HIS A 424 -16.48 -16.15 -6.93
N GLU A 425 -16.07 -16.74 -5.81
CA GLU A 425 -16.46 -18.08 -5.38
C GLU A 425 -17.29 -18.04 -4.09
N VAL A 426 -18.14 -19.05 -3.87
CA VAL A 426 -19.09 -19.06 -2.75
C VAL A 426 -19.04 -20.39 -2.00
N ALA A 427 -18.52 -20.35 -0.77
CA ALA A 427 -18.53 -21.48 0.15
C ALA A 427 -19.64 -21.36 1.19
N THR A 428 -20.27 -22.47 1.56
CA THR A 428 -21.28 -22.50 2.63
C THR A 428 -21.04 -23.67 3.58
N ALA A 429 -21.38 -23.49 4.86
CA ALA A 429 -21.26 -24.56 5.85
C ALA A 429 -22.31 -24.45 6.96
N ALA A 430 -23.00 -25.56 7.23
CA ALA A 430 -23.89 -25.68 8.38
C ALA A 430 -23.09 -25.69 9.68
N ILE A 431 -23.26 -24.67 10.51
CA ILE A 431 -22.67 -24.53 11.83
C ILE A 431 -23.46 -25.37 12.83
N GLY A 432 -24.72 -25.01 13.09
CA GLY A 432 -25.64 -25.68 14.02
C GLY A 432 -25.19 -25.65 15.48
N LEU A 433 -24.60 -24.54 15.95
CA LEU A 433 -24.01 -24.41 17.29
C LEU A 433 -24.44 -23.13 18.01
N THR A 434 -24.56 -23.21 19.33
CA THR A 434 -24.90 -22.09 20.22
C THR A 434 -23.72 -21.72 21.12
N ALA A 435 -23.39 -20.43 21.16
CA ALA A 435 -22.52 -19.83 22.17
C ALA A 435 -23.35 -19.21 23.30
N THR A 436 -23.01 -19.53 24.54
CA THR A 436 -23.64 -18.96 25.74
C THR A 436 -22.57 -18.25 26.56
N GLY A 437 -22.67 -16.93 26.70
CA GLY A 437 -21.64 -16.13 27.36
C GLY A 437 -21.80 -16.07 28.88
N PRO A 438 -20.71 -15.94 29.66
CA PRO A 438 -20.81 -15.44 31.02
C PRO A 438 -21.36 -14.01 31.00
N VAL A 439 -22.15 -13.67 32.03
CA VAL A 439 -22.47 -12.28 32.38
C VAL A 439 -21.25 -11.67 33.04
N VAL A 440 -20.92 -10.44 32.67
CA VAL A 440 -19.79 -9.69 33.23
C VAL A 440 -20.23 -8.28 33.64
N ALA A 441 -19.65 -7.78 34.73
CA ALA A 441 -19.59 -6.34 34.97
C ALA A 441 -18.79 -5.69 33.82
N ASP A 442 -19.16 -4.46 33.44
CA ASP A 442 -18.86 -3.93 32.11
C ASP A 442 -17.38 -4.01 31.71
N LEU A 443 -17.12 -4.66 30.56
CA LEU A 443 -15.79 -4.83 30.00
C LEU A 443 -15.29 -3.52 29.41
N LEU A 444 -14.00 -3.24 29.60
CA LEU A 444 -13.32 -2.19 28.85
C LEU A 444 -13.42 -2.50 27.34
N LYS A 445 -13.84 -1.52 26.53
CA LYS A 445 -13.95 -1.62 25.06
C LYS A 445 -12.79 -2.40 24.43
N THR A 446 -11.56 -2.05 24.82
CA THR A 446 -10.32 -2.63 24.30
C THR A 446 -10.08 -4.10 24.64
N GLU A 447 -10.72 -4.65 25.68
CA GLU A 447 -10.68 -6.09 25.98
C GLU A 447 -11.64 -6.88 25.07
N PHE A 448 -12.71 -6.23 24.62
CA PHE A 448 -13.71 -6.82 23.73
C PHE A 448 -13.35 -6.66 22.24
N GLU A 449 -12.56 -5.65 21.88
CA GLU A 449 -12.22 -5.32 20.48
C GLU A 449 -10.80 -5.72 20.04
N ALA A 450 -9.93 -6.18 20.95
CA ALA A 450 -8.58 -6.64 20.59
C ALA A 450 -8.54 -8.09 20.04
N ASP A 451 -9.27 -9.03 20.65
CA ASP A 451 -9.31 -10.44 20.24
C ASP A 451 -10.52 -11.20 20.83
N MET A 452 -10.67 -12.47 20.46
CA MET A 452 -11.66 -13.40 21.00
C MET A 452 -11.46 -13.65 22.49
N ILE A 453 -12.52 -13.48 23.30
CA ILE A 453 -12.49 -13.68 24.75
C ILE A 453 -13.58 -14.63 25.25
N GLY A 454 -13.35 -15.25 26.41
CA GLY A 454 -14.33 -16.09 27.13
C GLY A 454 -14.60 -17.45 26.47
N ASP A 455 -15.86 -17.89 26.52
CA ASP A 455 -16.27 -19.23 26.08
C ASP A 455 -16.42 -19.30 24.56
N ILE A 456 -15.31 -19.56 23.88
CA ILE A 456 -15.19 -19.60 22.42
C ILE A 456 -15.70 -20.94 21.87
N VAL A 457 -16.79 -20.89 21.10
CA VAL A 457 -17.29 -22.00 20.28
C VAL A 457 -16.48 -22.05 18.97
N ARG A 458 -16.22 -23.25 18.46
CA ARG A 458 -15.39 -23.49 17.26
C ARG A 458 -16.05 -24.47 16.31
N LYS A 459 -15.95 -24.20 15.00
CA LYS A 459 -16.39 -25.11 13.94
C LYS A 459 -15.47 -24.96 12.73
N SER A 460 -14.79 -26.04 12.38
CA SER A 460 -14.01 -26.13 11.14
C SER A 460 -14.85 -26.69 10.00
N PHE A 461 -14.54 -26.26 8.77
CA PHE A 461 -15.18 -26.65 7.53
C PHE A 461 -14.18 -26.55 6.37
N THR A 462 -14.50 -27.14 5.22
CA THR A 462 -13.64 -27.12 4.03
C THR A 462 -14.17 -26.15 3.00
N VAL A 463 -13.26 -25.41 2.35
CA VAL A 463 -13.49 -24.68 1.11
C VAL A 463 -12.73 -25.42 0.02
N ASP A 464 -13.43 -25.87 -1.04
CA ASP A 464 -12.85 -26.67 -2.12
C ASP A 464 -12.33 -25.82 -3.30
N SER A 465 -12.78 -24.56 -3.41
CA SER A 465 -12.39 -23.60 -4.44
C SER A 465 -11.11 -22.84 -4.08
N ASP A 466 -10.28 -22.60 -5.11
CA ASP A 466 -9.08 -21.74 -5.06
C ASP A 466 -9.41 -20.34 -5.55
N VAL A 467 -8.97 -19.34 -4.78
CA VAL A 467 -8.97 -17.91 -5.10
C VAL A 467 -7.77 -17.33 -4.40
N ALA A 468 -6.93 -16.58 -5.12
CA ALA A 468 -5.94 -15.70 -4.51
C ALA A 468 -6.69 -14.48 -3.94
N LEU A 469 -6.98 -14.51 -2.64
CA LEU A 469 -7.94 -13.60 -2.02
C LEU A 469 -7.50 -12.14 -2.05
N GLU A 470 -8.48 -11.26 -2.24
CA GLU A 470 -8.36 -9.80 -2.19
C GLU A 470 -9.41 -9.17 -1.25
N ARG A 471 -10.63 -9.73 -1.20
CA ARG A 471 -11.70 -9.39 -0.24
C ARG A 471 -12.48 -10.65 0.15
N LEU A 472 -13.07 -10.67 1.34
CA LEU A 472 -13.93 -11.77 1.81
C LEU A 472 -15.15 -11.18 2.53
N ASP A 473 -16.34 -11.67 2.20
CA ASP A 473 -17.56 -11.37 2.97
C ASP A 473 -18.02 -12.61 3.75
N LEU A 474 -18.21 -12.44 5.06
CA LEU A 474 -18.81 -13.46 5.94
C LEU A 474 -20.27 -13.10 6.19
N THR A 475 -21.19 -13.86 5.61
CA THR A 475 -22.61 -13.79 5.99
C THR A 475 -22.92 -14.90 6.99
N VAL A 476 -23.46 -14.53 8.16
CA VAL A 476 -23.91 -15.49 9.20
C VAL A 476 -25.44 -15.52 9.28
N ALA A 477 -26.02 -16.71 9.28
CA ALA A 477 -27.43 -16.94 9.56
C ALA A 477 -27.60 -17.33 11.05
N PHE A 478 -28.33 -16.53 11.82
CA PHE A 478 -28.31 -16.59 13.28
C PHE A 478 -29.67 -16.41 13.96
N GLN A 479 -29.77 -16.93 15.18
CA GLN A 479 -30.77 -16.52 16.17
C GLN A 479 -30.04 -16.05 17.43
N ASN A 480 -30.32 -14.83 17.90
CA ASN A 480 -29.71 -14.32 19.13
C ASN A 480 -30.79 -14.05 20.19
N LEU A 481 -30.70 -14.79 21.30
CA LEU A 481 -31.69 -14.82 22.39
C LEU A 481 -31.17 -14.10 23.63
N LEU A 482 -31.89 -13.06 24.04
CA LEU A 482 -31.60 -12.27 25.23
C LEU A 482 -32.49 -12.71 26.39
N LYS A 483 -31.91 -13.03 27.55
CA LYS A 483 -32.64 -13.38 28.79
C LYS A 483 -32.33 -12.33 29.86
N THR A 484 -33.36 -11.66 30.36
CA THR A 484 -33.21 -10.55 31.30
C THR A 484 -33.62 -10.99 32.72
N SER A 485 -32.87 -10.57 33.74
CA SER A 485 -33.25 -10.76 35.14
C SER A 485 -32.97 -9.52 35.99
N GLU A 486 -33.82 -9.27 37.00
CA GLU A 486 -33.62 -8.22 38.00
C GLU A 486 -33.24 -8.87 39.33
N ASN A 487 -32.08 -8.53 39.90
CA ASN A 487 -31.58 -9.09 41.17
C ASN A 487 -31.57 -10.65 41.18
N GLY A 488 -31.35 -11.28 40.02
CA GLY A 488 -31.43 -12.73 39.82
C GLY A 488 -32.84 -13.31 39.63
N VAL A 489 -33.88 -12.47 39.63
CA VAL A 489 -35.27 -12.86 39.29
C VAL A 489 -35.48 -12.69 37.79
N PHE A 490 -35.64 -13.80 37.08
CA PHE A 490 -35.89 -13.82 35.63
C PHE A 490 -37.15 -13.03 35.26
N LEU A 491 -37.01 -12.06 34.35
CA LEU A 491 -38.10 -11.20 33.87
C LEU A 491 -38.70 -11.69 32.55
N GLY A 492 -37.88 -12.24 31.65
CA GLY A 492 -38.34 -12.71 30.34
C GLY A 492 -37.20 -12.97 29.34
N THR A 493 -37.60 -13.47 28.16
CA THR A 493 -36.72 -13.67 27.00
C THR A 493 -37.22 -12.81 25.84
N SER A 494 -36.31 -12.14 25.12
CA SER A 494 -36.56 -11.50 23.83
C SER A 494 -35.57 -11.99 22.76
N PHE A 495 -35.83 -11.65 21.50
CA PHE A 495 -34.85 -11.76 20.43
C PHE A 495 -34.14 -10.41 20.27
N SER A 496 -32.89 -10.45 19.81
CA SER A 496 -32.10 -9.25 19.58
C SER A 496 -31.18 -9.39 18.35
N ASP A 497 -30.60 -8.29 17.92
CA ASP A 497 -29.48 -8.27 16.98
C ASP A 497 -28.21 -8.88 17.60
N LEU A 498 -27.05 -8.82 16.93
CA LEU A 498 -25.79 -9.46 17.35
C LEU A 498 -25.09 -8.84 18.59
N PHE A 499 -25.86 -8.44 19.61
CA PHE A 499 -25.39 -7.82 20.85
C PHE A 499 -24.19 -8.52 21.49
N ARG A 500 -23.15 -7.74 21.83
CA ARG A 500 -21.88 -8.15 22.46
C ARG A 500 -21.35 -9.51 22.00
N SER A 501 -21.39 -9.74 20.68
CA SER A 501 -20.92 -10.96 20.03
C SER A 501 -19.57 -10.75 19.35
N GLN A 502 -18.80 -11.82 19.15
CA GLN A 502 -17.48 -11.78 18.52
C GLN A 502 -17.37 -12.92 17.51
N PHE A 503 -16.78 -12.63 16.35
CA PHE A 503 -16.52 -13.58 15.28
C PHE A 503 -15.06 -13.51 14.84
N LYS A 504 -14.43 -14.67 14.66
CA LYS A 504 -13.13 -14.80 13.99
C LYS A 504 -13.19 -15.90 12.94
N LEU A 505 -12.74 -15.59 11.73
CA LEU A 505 -12.35 -16.61 10.75
C LEU A 505 -10.85 -16.84 10.84
N ILE A 506 -10.45 -18.10 10.79
CA ILE A 506 -9.07 -18.55 10.64
C ILE A 506 -8.99 -19.28 9.29
N ALA A 507 -8.10 -18.79 8.42
CA ALA A 507 -7.83 -19.30 7.09
C ALA A 507 -6.90 -20.54 7.11
N PRO A 508 -6.73 -21.26 5.99
CA PRO A 508 -5.92 -22.49 5.92
C PRO A 508 -4.44 -22.28 6.30
N ASP A 509 -3.88 -21.11 5.99
CA ASP A 509 -2.52 -20.67 6.34
C ASP A 509 -2.37 -20.21 7.81
N GLY A 510 -3.50 -20.07 8.53
CA GLY A 510 -3.57 -19.55 9.90
C GLY A 510 -3.82 -18.03 10.01
N SER A 511 -3.98 -17.32 8.90
CA SER A 511 -4.35 -15.90 8.86
C SER A 511 -5.74 -15.66 9.47
N GLN A 512 -5.97 -14.47 10.05
CA GLN A 512 -7.12 -14.23 10.93
C GLN A 512 -7.88 -12.94 10.60
N ALA A 513 -9.16 -13.08 10.26
CA ALA A 513 -10.12 -11.98 10.15
C ALA A 513 -11.00 -11.93 11.41
N PHE A 514 -11.17 -10.74 12.00
CA PHE A 514 -11.85 -10.57 13.29
C PHE A 514 -12.88 -9.43 13.28
N ALA A 515 -14.10 -9.72 13.73
CA ALA A 515 -15.20 -8.77 13.87
C ALA A 515 -15.79 -8.84 15.30
N PRO A 516 -15.46 -7.86 16.16
CA PRO A 516 -16.18 -7.62 17.41
C PRO A 516 -17.46 -6.83 17.12
N VAL A 517 -18.56 -7.16 17.81
CA VAL A 517 -19.87 -6.50 17.67
C VAL A 517 -20.22 -5.78 18.97
N SER A 518 -19.76 -4.53 19.09
CA SER A 518 -19.98 -3.65 20.24
C SER A 518 -21.36 -2.95 20.22
N GLY A 519 -22.33 -3.52 19.50
CA GLY A 519 -23.63 -2.91 19.23
C GLY A 519 -24.54 -2.74 20.47
N VAL A 520 -25.45 -1.76 20.37
CA VAL A 520 -26.50 -1.50 21.38
C VAL A 520 -27.57 -2.60 21.34
N LEU A 521 -28.21 -2.87 22.49
CA LEU A 521 -29.42 -3.70 22.56
C LEU A 521 -30.53 -3.13 21.66
N GLN A 522 -30.91 -3.90 20.63
CA GLN A 522 -32.07 -3.64 19.77
C GLN A 522 -32.97 -4.87 19.74
N ASP A 523 -34.27 -4.66 19.90
CA ASP A 523 -35.29 -5.72 19.96
C ASP A 523 -35.63 -6.22 18.54
N ALA A 524 -35.03 -7.34 18.14
CA ALA A 524 -35.30 -7.96 16.85
C ALA A 524 -36.72 -8.53 16.78
N VAL A 525 -37.40 -8.33 15.63
CA VAL A 525 -38.85 -8.55 15.52
C VAL A 525 -39.19 -10.03 15.23
N GLY A 526 -39.05 -10.85 16.26
CA GLY A 526 -39.55 -12.23 16.29
C GLY A 526 -38.50 -13.30 16.02
N GLY A 527 -38.82 -14.54 16.41
CA GLY A 527 -37.92 -15.70 16.36
C GLY A 527 -37.81 -16.36 14.99
N ALA A 528 -37.52 -15.58 13.97
CA ALA A 528 -37.02 -16.07 12.69
C ALA A 528 -35.48 -16.05 12.70
N ASP A 529 -34.88 -16.75 11.75
CA ASP A 529 -33.44 -16.61 11.48
C ASP A 529 -33.18 -15.23 10.87
N GLN A 530 -32.13 -14.56 11.35
CA GLN A 530 -31.63 -13.29 10.81
C GLN A 530 -30.32 -13.51 10.06
N GLU A 531 -29.98 -12.61 9.13
CA GLU A 531 -28.70 -12.64 8.42
C GLU A 531 -27.96 -11.30 8.54
N PHE A 532 -26.65 -11.36 8.74
CA PHE A 532 -25.77 -10.20 8.70
C PHE A 532 -24.45 -10.51 7.98
N THR A 533 -23.98 -9.57 7.14
CA THR A 533 -22.73 -9.69 6.37
C THR A 533 -21.63 -8.78 6.91
N PHE A 534 -20.53 -9.38 7.33
CA PHE A 534 -19.29 -8.70 7.71
C PHE A 534 -18.33 -8.66 6.51
N GLY A 535 -17.78 -7.49 6.20
CA GLY A 535 -16.79 -7.33 5.13
C GLY A 535 -15.36 -7.42 5.66
N PHE A 536 -14.48 -8.09 4.94
CA PHE A 536 -13.06 -8.24 5.31
C PHE A 536 -12.10 -7.85 4.19
N SER A 537 -11.02 -7.18 4.60
CA SER A 537 -9.90 -6.73 3.76
C SER A 537 -8.60 -7.44 4.13
N GLY A 538 -8.40 -7.78 5.41
CA GLY A 538 -7.14 -8.27 5.98
C GLY A 538 -6.76 -9.72 5.68
N LEU A 539 -7.17 -10.28 4.54
CA LEU A 539 -6.85 -11.65 4.08
C LEU A 539 -6.31 -11.65 2.63
N ARG A 540 -5.63 -10.58 2.22
CA ARG A 540 -5.00 -10.50 0.89
C ARG A 540 -3.77 -11.40 0.84
N GLY A 541 -3.56 -12.11 -0.26
CA GLY A 541 -2.47 -13.09 -0.38
C GLY A 541 -2.69 -14.36 0.45
N VAL A 542 -3.96 -14.74 0.65
CA VAL A 542 -4.38 -16.03 1.22
C VAL A 542 -5.03 -16.84 0.10
N GLU A 543 -4.56 -18.07 -0.15
CA GLU A 543 -5.30 -19.02 -0.98
C GLU A 543 -6.57 -19.49 -0.24
N SER A 544 -7.73 -19.43 -0.89
CA SER A 544 -9.00 -19.73 -0.21
C SER A 544 -9.22 -21.21 0.13
N LYS A 545 -8.43 -22.14 -0.40
CA LYS A 545 -8.73 -23.58 -0.37
C LYS A 545 -8.18 -24.29 0.84
N GLY A 546 -8.97 -25.23 1.37
CA GLY A 546 -8.59 -26.08 2.49
C GLY A 546 -9.47 -25.87 3.72
N THR A 547 -8.90 -26.05 4.90
CA THR A 547 -9.68 -26.07 6.16
C THR A 547 -9.75 -24.69 6.81
N TRP A 548 -10.93 -24.08 6.76
CA TRP A 548 -11.24 -22.88 7.51
C TRP A 548 -11.78 -23.22 8.89
N THR A 549 -11.68 -22.29 9.84
CA THR A 549 -12.32 -22.40 11.15
C THR A 549 -13.03 -21.10 11.54
N LEU A 550 -14.32 -21.20 11.84
CA LEU A 550 -15.06 -20.16 12.54
C LEU A 550 -14.88 -20.34 14.05
N GLU A 551 -14.35 -19.32 14.71
CA GLU A 551 -14.49 -19.12 16.16
C GLU A 551 -15.58 -18.07 16.41
N PHE A 552 -16.47 -18.31 17.38
CA PHE A 552 -17.43 -17.28 17.80
C PHE A 552 -17.73 -17.34 19.30
N SER A 553 -18.09 -16.20 19.88
CA SER A 553 -18.49 -16.09 21.28
C SER A 553 -19.50 -14.96 21.48
N THR A 554 -20.16 -14.92 22.64
CA THR A 554 -21.04 -13.80 23.04
C THR A 554 -20.89 -13.50 24.54
N ARG A 555 -21.34 -12.34 25.01
CA ARG A 555 -21.35 -11.91 26.43
C ARG A 555 -22.75 -11.55 26.91
N GLY A 556 -23.00 -11.77 28.19
CA GLY A 556 -23.99 -11.00 28.94
C GLY A 556 -23.39 -9.76 29.60
N VAL A 557 -24.22 -8.81 30.06
CA VAL A 557 -23.79 -7.65 30.85
C VAL A 557 -24.67 -7.45 32.08
N ASP A 558 -24.03 -7.11 33.20
CA ASP A 558 -24.68 -6.65 34.42
C ASP A 558 -24.72 -5.11 34.47
N VAL A 559 -25.90 -4.52 34.65
CA VAL A 559 -26.12 -3.07 34.76
C VAL A 559 -26.67 -2.75 36.16
N ASP A 560 -25.83 -2.13 37.00
CA ASP A 560 -26.17 -1.78 38.38
C ASP A 560 -26.81 -0.38 38.47
N PHE A 561 -28.07 -0.33 38.92
CA PHE A 561 -28.80 0.91 39.19
C PHE A 561 -28.78 1.28 40.69
N GLY A 562 -27.95 0.61 41.50
CA GLY A 562 -27.73 0.84 42.94
C GLY A 562 -28.87 0.37 43.85
N ALA A 563 -30.12 0.44 43.37
CA ALA A 563 -31.29 -0.13 44.02
C ALA A 563 -31.65 -1.53 43.50
N PHE A 564 -31.21 -1.87 42.28
CA PHE A 564 -31.40 -3.16 41.63
C PHE A 564 -30.34 -3.38 40.54
N LEU A 565 -29.98 -4.64 40.33
CA LEU A 565 -29.08 -5.10 39.27
C LEU A 565 -29.91 -5.70 38.11
N ILE A 566 -29.70 -5.24 36.87
CA ILE A 566 -30.27 -5.88 35.68
C ILE A 566 -29.18 -6.69 34.97
N SER A 567 -29.35 -8.01 34.95
CA SER A 567 -28.49 -8.93 34.20
C SER A 567 -29.13 -9.24 32.85
N TYR A 568 -28.41 -8.96 31.76
CA TYR A 568 -28.73 -9.42 30.42
C TYR A 568 -27.82 -10.59 30.08
N ILE A 569 -28.38 -11.79 29.87
CA ILE A 569 -27.66 -12.99 29.42
C ILE A 569 -27.94 -13.16 27.92
N ASN A 570 -26.90 -13.38 27.11
CA ASN A 570 -27.04 -13.56 25.67
C ASN A 570 -26.67 -14.97 25.21
N GLU A 571 -27.46 -15.52 24.29
CA GLU A 571 -27.29 -16.85 23.71
C GLU A 571 -27.38 -16.76 22.17
N LEU A 572 -26.22 -16.81 21.51
CA LEU A 572 -26.09 -16.69 20.06
C LEU A 572 -26.03 -18.08 19.43
N THR A 573 -27.02 -18.44 18.62
CA THR A 573 -26.97 -19.63 17.77
C THR A 573 -26.65 -19.23 16.34
N ILE A 574 -25.61 -19.83 15.76
CA ILE A 574 -25.33 -19.73 14.32
C ILE A 574 -25.80 -21.04 13.68
N ASN A 575 -26.71 -20.93 12.73
CA ASN A 575 -27.25 -22.07 11.99
C ASN A 575 -26.30 -22.43 10.84
N ASP A 576 -26.01 -21.44 9.99
CA ASP A 576 -25.27 -21.60 8.74
C ASP A 576 -24.37 -20.37 8.49
N LEU A 577 -23.36 -20.56 7.64
CA LEU A 577 -22.50 -19.49 7.14
C LEU A 577 -22.42 -19.52 5.61
N LYS A 578 -22.20 -18.36 5.02
CA LYS A 578 -21.74 -18.17 3.63
C LYS A 578 -20.46 -17.33 3.64
N LEU A 579 -19.43 -17.79 2.96
CA LEU A 579 -18.29 -16.98 2.55
C LEU A 579 -18.46 -16.63 1.08
N ASP A 580 -18.41 -15.34 0.76
CA ASP A 580 -18.18 -14.87 -0.60
C ASP A 580 -16.71 -14.48 -0.71
N LEU A 581 -16.00 -15.12 -1.63
CA LEU A 581 -14.55 -15.11 -1.78
C LEU A 581 -14.21 -14.35 -3.05
N TYR A 582 -13.54 -13.20 -2.94
CA TYR A 582 -13.26 -12.32 -4.07
C TYR A 582 -11.76 -12.14 -4.27
N GLY A 583 -11.30 -12.23 -5.52
CA GLY A 583 -9.91 -11.97 -5.87
C GLY A 583 -9.53 -12.38 -7.28
N SER A 584 -8.36 -12.99 -7.41
CA SER A 584 -7.82 -13.51 -8.67
C SER A 584 -7.82 -15.04 -8.70
N GLU A 585 -7.67 -15.60 -9.90
CA GLU A 585 -7.19 -16.98 -10.07
C GLU A 585 -5.86 -17.14 -9.33
N VAL A 586 -5.60 -18.32 -8.77
CA VAL A 586 -4.26 -18.67 -8.29
C VAL A 586 -3.34 -18.84 -9.50
N SER A 587 -2.14 -18.25 -9.43
CA SER A 587 -1.13 -18.32 -10.48
C SER A 587 0.21 -18.72 -9.88
N ASN A 588 1.06 -19.29 -10.73
CA ASN A 588 2.48 -19.50 -10.47
C ASN A 588 3.29 -18.22 -10.79
N ASP A 589 2.77 -17.32 -11.63
CA ASP A 589 3.47 -16.07 -12.00
C ASP A 589 3.49 -15.07 -10.83
N ASP A 590 4.63 -14.96 -10.13
CA ASP A 590 4.69 -14.33 -8.81
C ASP A 590 5.33 -12.93 -8.78
N VAL A 591 4.95 -12.07 -7.82
CA VAL A 591 5.37 -10.64 -7.76
C VAL A 591 5.92 -10.27 -6.39
N HIS A 592 7.17 -10.66 -6.16
CA HIS A 592 7.95 -10.42 -4.94
C HIS A 592 8.25 -8.93 -4.75
N THR A 593 7.39 -8.26 -3.99
CA THR A 593 7.39 -6.80 -3.89
C THR A 593 8.05 -6.29 -2.61
N TYR A 594 8.87 -5.24 -2.73
CA TYR A 594 9.68 -4.66 -1.67
C TYR A 594 9.45 -3.15 -1.54
N THR A 595 9.55 -2.64 -0.33
CA THR A 595 9.47 -1.20 -0.03
C THR A 595 10.56 -0.77 0.94
N ASN A 596 10.68 0.54 1.13
CA ASN A 596 11.43 1.15 2.24
C ASN A 596 11.06 0.59 3.65
N GLU A 597 9.97 -0.16 3.83
CA GLU A 597 9.63 -0.83 5.10
C GLU A 597 10.31 -2.21 5.29
N PHE A 598 11.01 -2.75 4.28
CA PHE A 598 11.60 -4.10 4.32
C PHE A 598 12.36 -4.42 5.63
N PHE A 599 13.27 -3.54 6.04
CA PHE A 599 14.09 -3.75 7.24
C PHE A 599 13.26 -3.71 8.54
N THR A 600 12.17 -2.92 8.57
CA THR A 600 11.21 -2.92 9.68
C THR A 600 10.46 -4.25 9.75
N MET A 601 10.01 -4.79 8.61
CA MET A 601 9.33 -6.10 8.54
C MET A 601 10.28 -7.25 8.91
N ALA A 602 11.52 -7.24 8.40
CA ALA A 602 12.54 -8.25 8.72
C ALA A 602 12.98 -8.21 10.20
N ALA A 603 12.75 -7.11 10.92
CA ALA A 603 13.02 -6.98 12.36
C ALA A 603 11.92 -7.58 13.26
N ILE A 604 10.74 -7.93 12.73
CA ILE A 604 9.64 -8.52 13.50
C ILE A 604 10.02 -9.91 14.05
N ALA A 605 9.54 -10.22 15.27
CA ALA A 605 9.90 -11.43 16.00
C ALA A 605 9.37 -12.72 15.32
N GLY A 606 10.22 -13.33 14.51
CA GLY A 606 9.94 -14.56 13.75
C GLY A 606 10.21 -14.42 12.25
N GLU A 607 10.19 -13.18 11.74
CA GLU A 607 10.12 -12.87 10.31
C GLU A 607 11.48 -12.86 9.57
N ARG A 608 12.51 -13.48 10.16
CA ARG A 608 13.85 -13.58 9.55
C ARG A 608 13.88 -14.38 8.24
N GLY A 609 12.82 -15.12 7.92
CA GLY A 609 12.66 -15.81 6.62
C GLY A 609 12.78 -14.84 5.44
N ARG A 610 12.28 -13.60 5.58
CA ARG A 610 12.28 -12.53 4.58
C ARG A 610 13.65 -12.19 3.98
N GLN A 611 14.73 -12.60 4.64
CA GLN A 611 16.10 -12.38 4.19
C GLN A 611 16.60 -13.46 3.20
N THR A 612 15.74 -14.37 2.75
CA THR A 612 15.97 -15.29 1.62
C THR A 612 14.68 -15.42 0.82
N LEU A 613 14.70 -14.99 -0.44
CA LEU A 613 13.61 -15.20 -1.39
C LEU A 613 13.75 -16.62 -1.96
N VAL A 614 12.69 -17.42 -1.90
CA VAL A 614 12.69 -18.80 -2.40
C VAL A 614 11.45 -19.02 -3.23
N ASP A 615 11.59 -18.81 -4.53
CA ASP A 615 10.64 -19.27 -5.53
C ASP A 615 11.10 -20.60 -6.14
N THR A 616 10.19 -21.50 -6.54
CA THR A 616 10.54 -22.86 -7.02
C THR A 616 9.53 -23.56 -7.93
N ASP A 617 8.49 -22.90 -8.44
CA ASP A 617 7.56 -23.52 -9.38
C ASP A 617 7.98 -23.35 -10.86
N ASP A 618 7.05 -23.05 -11.77
CA ASP A 618 7.25 -22.86 -13.21
C ASP A 618 6.53 -21.63 -13.80
N GLY A 619 6.32 -20.59 -12.97
CA GLY A 619 5.83 -19.26 -13.34
C GLY A 619 6.83 -18.35 -14.09
N THR A 620 6.49 -17.06 -14.15
CA THR A 620 7.26 -15.97 -14.79
C THR A 620 7.42 -14.79 -13.83
N ASP A 621 8.43 -14.87 -12.96
CA ASP A 621 8.38 -14.12 -11.71
C ASP A 621 9.08 -12.76 -11.77
N TRP A 622 8.64 -11.86 -10.88
CA TRP A 622 9.13 -10.49 -10.76
C TRP A 622 9.63 -10.18 -9.36
N ILE A 623 10.80 -9.54 -9.27
CA ILE A 623 11.16 -8.72 -8.10
C ILE A 623 10.76 -7.27 -8.38
N ASN A 624 9.80 -6.75 -7.62
CA ASN A 624 9.34 -5.37 -7.68
C ASN A 624 9.93 -4.57 -6.52
N ALA A 625 10.90 -3.71 -6.80
CA ALA A 625 11.53 -2.81 -5.83
C ALA A 625 11.29 -1.33 -6.16
N ALA A 626 10.29 -0.98 -6.97
CA ALA A 626 10.04 0.41 -7.41
C ALA A 626 9.77 1.39 -6.26
N ALA A 627 9.28 0.91 -5.11
CA ALA A 627 9.07 1.69 -3.89
C ALA A 627 10.25 1.61 -2.88
N VAL A 628 11.44 1.23 -3.36
CA VAL A 628 12.71 1.41 -2.64
C VAL A 628 13.35 2.68 -3.18
N SER A 629 13.67 3.64 -2.30
CA SER A 629 14.15 4.98 -2.68
C SER A 629 15.66 5.15 -2.46
N ALA A 630 16.44 4.08 -2.62
CA ALA A 630 17.88 4.04 -2.35
C ALA A 630 18.53 2.86 -3.09
N ASP A 631 19.78 3.04 -3.55
CA ASP A 631 20.57 2.12 -4.37
C ASP A 631 20.26 0.63 -4.14
N VAL A 632 19.52 0.04 -5.08
CA VAL A 632 19.25 -1.38 -5.17
C VAL A 632 20.37 -2.05 -5.97
N LYS A 633 21.02 -3.05 -5.37
CA LYS A 633 22.01 -3.89 -6.07
C LYS A 633 21.50 -5.32 -6.05
N LEU A 634 20.94 -5.73 -7.17
CA LEU A 634 20.18 -6.96 -7.36
C LEU A 634 20.85 -7.84 -8.43
N SER A 635 20.95 -9.13 -8.13
CA SER A 635 21.29 -10.13 -9.15
C SER A 635 20.32 -11.29 -9.07
N LEU A 636 19.73 -11.66 -10.20
CA LEU A 636 18.82 -12.79 -10.33
C LEU A 636 19.55 -14.15 -10.32
N VAL A 637 20.88 -14.15 -10.18
CA VAL A 637 21.68 -15.38 -10.09
C VAL A 637 21.45 -16.05 -8.73
N ALA A 638 20.93 -17.28 -8.76
CA ALA A 638 20.66 -18.10 -7.58
C ALA A 638 21.84 -18.14 -6.58
N GLY A 639 21.56 -17.76 -5.33
CA GLY A 639 22.55 -17.64 -4.26
C GLY A 639 23.22 -16.27 -4.10
N GLN A 640 22.92 -15.27 -4.95
CA GLN A 640 23.39 -13.89 -4.74
C GLN A 640 22.58 -13.16 -3.66
N SER A 641 23.19 -12.14 -3.05
CA SER A 641 22.56 -11.28 -2.05
C SER A 641 22.23 -9.92 -2.63
N THR A 642 20.99 -9.47 -2.39
CA THR A 642 20.50 -8.14 -2.75
C THR A 642 20.88 -7.14 -1.66
N THR A 643 21.24 -5.90 -2.01
CA THR A 643 21.40 -4.80 -1.05
C THR A 643 20.52 -3.61 -1.38
N PHE A 644 20.04 -2.91 -0.35
CA PHE A 644 19.44 -1.58 -0.43
C PHE A 644 20.33 -0.62 0.39
N ASP A 645 20.75 0.52 -0.14
CA ASP A 645 21.75 1.43 0.48
C ASP A 645 23.04 0.68 0.95
N GLY A 646 23.42 -0.37 0.22
CA GLY A 646 24.53 -1.26 0.58
C GLY A 646 24.30 -2.17 1.80
N GLU A 647 23.21 -2.02 2.57
CA GLU A 647 22.82 -3.01 3.58
C GLU A 647 22.19 -4.24 2.92
N ARG A 648 22.56 -5.44 3.37
CA ARG A 648 22.06 -6.70 2.79
C ARG A 648 20.60 -6.93 3.17
N ALA A 649 19.71 -6.74 2.21
CA ALA A 649 18.29 -7.03 2.33
C ALA A 649 18.02 -8.55 2.36
N PHE A 650 18.09 -9.20 1.20
CA PHE A 650 17.78 -10.63 1.04
C PHE A 650 18.82 -11.39 0.20
N MET A 651 18.54 -12.64 -0.12
CA MET A 651 19.33 -13.49 -1.02
C MET A 651 18.38 -14.28 -1.90
N ILE A 652 18.68 -14.40 -3.20
CA ILE A 652 17.99 -15.32 -4.09
C ILE A 652 18.32 -16.75 -3.67
N GLY A 653 17.31 -17.57 -3.46
CA GLY A 653 17.45 -18.97 -3.06
C GLY A 653 18.31 -19.76 -4.05
N ARG A 654 19.03 -20.77 -3.55
CA ARG A 654 19.86 -21.65 -4.41
C ARG A 654 19.05 -22.57 -5.31
N SER A 655 17.76 -22.70 -5.05
CA SER A 655 16.78 -23.44 -5.85
C SER A 655 16.00 -22.55 -6.81
N SER A 656 16.14 -21.22 -6.73
CA SER A 656 15.17 -20.32 -7.34
C SER A 656 15.38 -20.04 -8.81
N ALA A 657 14.26 -20.04 -9.54
CA ALA A 657 14.05 -19.19 -10.70
C ALA A 657 13.60 -17.80 -10.21
N ILE A 658 13.86 -16.78 -11.03
CA ILE A 658 13.25 -15.44 -11.06
C ILE A 658 13.70 -14.88 -12.42
N GLU A 659 12.76 -14.45 -13.23
CA GLU A 659 13.02 -14.06 -14.62
C GLU A 659 13.16 -12.54 -14.75
N ASN A 660 12.49 -11.76 -13.90
CA ASN A 660 12.31 -10.32 -14.14
C ASN A 660 12.56 -9.47 -12.89
N ALA A 661 12.91 -8.20 -13.11
CA ALA A 661 13.07 -7.23 -12.03
C ALA A 661 12.77 -5.79 -12.47
N VAL A 662 12.18 -5.02 -11.54
CA VAL A 662 12.06 -3.58 -11.63
C VAL A 662 12.55 -2.90 -10.34
N THR A 663 13.36 -1.85 -10.47
CA THR A 663 13.87 -1.06 -9.32
C THR A 663 13.34 0.39 -9.38
N GLY A 664 13.99 1.37 -8.72
CA GLY A 664 13.30 2.54 -8.15
C GLY A 664 13.87 3.91 -8.52
N ASP A 665 14.22 4.70 -7.49
CA ASP A 665 14.75 6.07 -7.60
C ASP A 665 16.24 6.17 -7.14
N GLY A 666 16.96 5.05 -7.11
CA GLY A 666 18.37 4.95 -6.67
C GLY A 666 19.37 4.85 -7.84
N ASP A 667 20.67 5.00 -7.58
CA ASP A 667 21.70 4.65 -8.58
C ASP A 667 21.86 3.11 -8.59
N ASP A 668 21.00 2.43 -9.35
CA ASP A 668 20.71 1.01 -9.22
C ASP A 668 21.66 0.12 -10.04
N THR A 669 21.71 -1.17 -9.69
CA THR A 669 22.51 -2.18 -10.40
C THR A 669 21.73 -3.48 -10.53
N LEU A 670 21.35 -3.83 -11.77
CA LEU A 670 20.63 -5.06 -12.09
C LEU A 670 21.52 -6.01 -12.91
N ILE A 671 21.60 -7.26 -12.46
CA ILE A 671 22.31 -8.34 -13.14
C ILE A 671 21.35 -9.53 -13.32
N GLY A 672 21.02 -9.86 -14.57
CA GLY A 672 20.22 -11.04 -14.92
C GLY A 672 20.95 -12.35 -14.65
N ASN A 673 20.44 -13.47 -15.16
CA ASN A 673 20.91 -14.81 -14.81
C ASN A 673 21.32 -15.69 -16.02
N ARG A 674 20.44 -16.58 -16.46
CA ARG A 674 20.64 -17.57 -17.52
C ARG A 674 19.32 -17.99 -18.21
N SER A 675 18.25 -17.26 -17.90
CA SER A 675 16.94 -17.25 -18.55
C SER A 675 16.86 -15.98 -19.41
N ASP A 676 15.91 -15.89 -20.33
CA ASP A 676 15.63 -14.62 -21.02
C ASP A 676 14.95 -13.67 -20.02
N ASN A 677 15.64 -12.61 -19.58
CA ASN A 677 15.23 -11.73 -18.49
C ASN A 677 14.61 -10.40 -18.96
N PHE A 678 13.71 -9.80 -18.18
CA PHE A 678 13.27 -8.40 -18.34
C PHE A 678 13.72 -7.56 -17.13
N LEU A 679 14.60 -6.58 -17.36
CA LEU A 679 15.19 -5.71 -16.34
C LEU A 679 14.86 -4.24 -16.61
N VAL A 680 14.33 -3.55 -15.59
CA VAL A 680 13.90 -2.14 -15.66
C VAL A 680 14.46 -1.37 -14.46
N ALA A 681 15.30 -0.36 -14.68
CA ALA A 681 15.94 0.38 -13.58
C ALA A 681 15.15 1.60 -13.05
N MET A 682 14.35 2.23 -13.92
CA MET A 682 13.45 3.36 -13.67
C MET A 682 14.13 4.75 -13.59
N ARG A 683 14.68 5.15 -12.44
CA ARG A 683 15.27 6.49 -12.24
C ARG A 683 16.59 6.41 -11.48
N GLY A 684 17.69 6.74 -12.13
CA GLY A 684 19.03 6.69 -11.52
C GLY A 684 20.13 7.11 -12.47
N ASN A 685 21.28 6.44 -12.38
CA ASN A 685 22.37 6.50 -13.36
C ASN A 685 22.93 5.09 -13.48
N ASP A 686 22.10 4.21 -14.04
CA ASP A 686 22.03 2.82 -13.60
C ASP A 686 23.06 1.92 -14.27
N VAL A 687 23.18 0.69 -13.78
CA VAL A 687 24.09 -0.33 -14.35
C VAL A 687 23.32 -1.61 -14.62
N LEU A 688 23.12 -1.93 -15.90
CA LEU A 688 22.37 -3.11 -16.35
C LEU A 688 23.27 -4.10 -17.09
N ASN A 689 23.13 -5.39 -16.77
CA ASN A 689 23.75 -6.52 -17.46
C ASN A 689 22.74 -7.66 -17.53
N GLY A 690 22.28 -8.07 -18.73
CA GLY A 690 21.38 -9.22 -18.89
C GLY A 690 22.06 -10.53 -18.48
N GLY A 691 23.34 -10.68 -18.86
CA GLY A 691 24.19 -11.80 -18.47
C GLY A 691 24.17 -12.93 -19.49
N ALA A 692 23.07 -13.69 -19.58
CA ALA A 692 22.99 -14.85 -20.46
C ALA A 692 21.55 -15.29 -20.84
N GLY A 693 20.80 -14.41 -21.49
CA GLY A 693 19.55 -14.75 -22.18
C GLY A 693 19.41 -13.99 -23.51
N ASN A 694 18.19 -13.79 -23.96
CA ASN A 694 17.85 -12.80 -25.00
C ASN A 694 17.15 -11.63 -24.29
N ASP A 695 17.92 -10.84 -23.53
CA ASP A 695 17.39 -10.07 -22.41
C ASP A 695 16.83 -8.70 -22.84
N TRP A 696 15.76 -8.24 -22.18
CA TRP A 696 15.18 -6.90 -22.39
C TRP A 696 15.64 -5.94 -21.30
N LEU A 697 16.27 -4.84 -21.70
CA LEU A 697 16.86 -3.86 -20.79
C LEU A 697 16.21 -2.48 -21.00
N ILE A 698 15.77 -1.86 -19.90
CA ILE A 698 15.30 -0.46 -19.82
C ILE A 698 16.10 0.22 -18.72
N GLY A 699 16.81 1.29 -19.06
CA GLY A 699 17.40 2.19 -18.06
C GLY A 699 16.30 3.05 -17.44
N GLY A 700 15.66 3.88 -18.28
CA GLY A 700 14.61 4.80 -17.87
C GLY A 700 15.07 6.26 -17.98
N THR A 701 15.24 6.95 -16.85
CA THR A 701 15.72 8.33 -16.83
C THR A 701 17.02 8.47 -16.04
N GLY A 702 18.14 8.61 -16.76
CA GLY A 702 19.45 8.68 -16.13
C GLY A 702 20.60 9.02 -17.08
N ASN A 703 21.73 8.35 -16.85
CA ASN A 703 22.91 8.31 -17.71
C ASN A 703 23.46 6.88 -17.67
N ASP A 704 22.72 5.97 -18.28
CA ASP A 704 22.72 4.57 -17.85
C ASP A 704 23.78 3.73 -18.56
N ARG A 705 24.30 2.70 -17.88
CA ARG A 705 25.47 1.93 -18.30
C ARG A 705 25.08 0.48 -18.60
N PHE A 706 24.91 0.18 -19.88
CA PHE A 706 24.57 -1.15 -20.39
C PHE A 706 25.86 -1.95 -20.66
N LEU A 707 26.06 -3.05 -19.92
CA LEU A 707 27.28 -3.85 -19.89
C LEU A 707 27.12 -5.17 -20.66
N PHE A 708 27.74 -5.26 -21.82
CA PHE A 708 27.79 -6.48 -22.63
C PHE A 708 29.03 -7.31 -22.30
N ASP A 709 28.89 -8.06 -21.21
CA ASP A 709 29.76 -9.16 -20.81
C ASP A 709 29.25 -10.48 -21.38
N ASN A 710 29.73 -10.88 -22.56
CA ASN A 710 30.47 -12.16 -22.63
C ASN A 710 31.19 -12.45 -23.96
N ARG A 711 31.90 -13.58 -23.96
CA ARG A 711 32.60 -14.14 -25.13
C ARG A 711 31.72 -15.14 -25.89
N GLY A 712 30.53 -14.68 -26.31
CA GLY A 712 29.61 -15.46 -27.14
C GLY A 712 28.65 -16.37 -26.35
N THR A 713 28.25 -15.95 -25.15
CA THR A 713 27.23 -16.63 -24.32
C THR A 713 26.11 -15.71 -23.82
N SER A 714 26.21 -14.39 -24.03
CA SER A 714 25.21 -13.34 -23.69
C SER A 714 23.98 -13.33 -24.60
N GLY A 715 23.57 -14.51 -25.10
CA GLY A 715 22.51 -14.71 -26.09
C GLY A 715 22.28 -13.57 -27.10
N LYS A 716 21.24 -12.73 -26.89
CA LYS A 716 20.89 -11.57 -27.74
C LYS A 716 20.07 -10.52 -27.01
N ASP A 717 20.75 -9.59 -26.35
CA ASP A 717 20.07 -8.55 -25.58
C ASP A 717 19.47 -7.43 -26.45
N LEU A 718 18.48 -6.73 -25.91
CA LEU A 718 17.82 -5.57 -26.49
C LEU A 718 17.64 -4.46 -25.46
N VAL A 719 18.45 -3.41 -25.57
CA VAL A 719 18.17 -2.12 -24.91
C VAL A 719 17.05 -1.42 -25.66
N LEU A 720 15.95 -1.09 -24.99
CA LEU A 720 14.72 -0.60 -25.64
C LEU A 720 14.67 0.93 -25.81
N ASP A 721 15.39 1.67 -24.97
CA ASP A 721 15.24 3.12 -24.73
C ASP A 721 16.46 3.98 -25.10
N PHE A 722 17.69 3.45 -24.91
CA PHE A 722 19.01 4.08 -25.10
C PHE A 722 19.03 5.50 -25.71
N THR A 723 19.29 6.48 -24.85
CA THR A 723 19.18 7.92 -25.04
C THR A 723 20.52 8.68 -24.84
N ARG A 724 20.46 10.02 -24.90
CA ARG A 724 21.67 10.87 -24.83
C ARG A 724 22.07 11.21 -23.39
N GLY A 725 22.77 10.26 -22.79
CA GLY A 725 23.53 10.35 -21.54
C GLY A 725 24.25 9.01 -21.33
N ASP A 726 23.50 7.97 -21.67
CA ASP A 726 23.80 6.55 -21.60
C ASP A 726 25.07 6.12 -22.35
N MET A 727 25.64 5.03 -21.84
CA MET A 727 26.89 4.44 -22.29
C MET A 727 26.76 2.93 -22.49
N ILE A 728 27.26 2.44 -23.61
CA ILE A 728 27.41 1.01 -23.89
C ILE A 728 28.85 0.58 -23.60
N GLY A 729 29.02 -0.41 -22.72
CA GLY A 729 30.30 -1.04 -22.44
C GLY A 729 30.38 -2.43 -23.07
N THR A 730 31.24 -2.62 -24.08
CA THR A 730 31.46 -3.94 -24.71
C THR A 730 32.86 -4.48 -24.42
N GLN A 731 33.02 -5.77 -24.11
CA GLN A 731 34.36 -6.36 -23.97
C GLN A 731 35.16 -6.41 -25.30
N THR A 732 34.46 -6.34 -26.44
CA THR A 732 35.05 -6.32 -27.78
C THR A 732 34.65 -5.05 -28.52
N ALA A 733 35.63 -4.32 -29.08
CA ALA A 733 35.38 -3.04 -29.73
C ALA A 733 34.41 -3.15 -30.94
N LEU A 734 33.43 -2.25 -30.98
CA LEU A 734 32.43 -2.14 -32.06
C LEU A 734 33.08 -1.99 -33.44
N ARG A 735 32.64 -2.79 -34.40
CA ARG A 735 33.15 -2.79 -35.78
C ARG A 735 32.39 -1.80 -36.67
N GLY A 736 32.61 -0.50 -36.45
CA GLY A 736 32.19 0.55 -37.37
C GLY A 736 32.72 0.32 -38.80
N ALA A 737 31.97 0.76 -39.81
CA ALA A 737 32.26 0.48 -41.23
C ALA A 737 33.63 0.98 -41.73
N SER A 738 34.20 1.96 -41.04
CA SER A 738 35.52 2.57 -41.27
C SER A 738 36.62 2.07 -40.31
N ALA A 739 36.28 1.26 -39.30
CA ALA A 739 37.18 0.80 -38.23
C ALA A 739 37.89 1.93 -37.44
N ASP A 740 37.26 3.11 -37.36
CA ASP A 740 37.77 4.34 -36.73
C ASP A 740 37.25 4.55 -35.29
N GLY A 741 36.52 3.58 -34.74
CA GLY A 741 35.90 3.66 -33.41
C GLY A 741 34.58 4.44 -33.37
N LYS A 742 33.99 4.82 -34.51
CA LYS A 742 32.67 5.46 -34.60
C LYS A 742 31.64 4.53 -35.27
N VAL A 743 30.39 4.63 -34.86
CA VAL A 743 29.25 4.03 -35.57
C VAL A 743 28.16 5.09 -35.75
N THR A 744 27.86 5.41 -37.02
CA THR A 744 26.75 6.31 -37.38
C THR A 744 25.48 5.50 -37.65
N VAL A 745 24.36 5.97 -37.14
CA VAL A 745 23.04 5.32 -37.24
C VAL A 745 21.99 6.27 -37.83
N ALA A 746 20.91 5.71 -38.37
CA ALA A 746 19.71 6.47 -38.75
C ALA A 746 18.70 6.49 -37.59
N SER A 747 17.68 7.36 -37.67
CA SER A 747 16.58 7.38 -36.70
C SER A 747 15.97 5.99 -36.54
N ASN A 748 15.69 5.59 -35.29
CA ASN A 748 15.04 4.31 -34.96
C ASN A 748 15.76 3.09 -35.57
N THR A 749 17.09 3.13 -35.61
CA THR A 749 17.90 1.99 -36.06
C THR A 749 18.20 1.07 -34.89
N LEU A 750 17.96 -0.23 -35.09
CA LEU A 750 18.50 -1.28 -34.25
C LEU A 750 20.01 -1.43 -34.54
N LEU A 751 20.85 -1.02 -33.60
CA LEU A 751 22.30 -1.15 -33.68
C LEU A 751 22.71 -2.53 -33.15
N LEU A 752 23.54 -3.27 -33.90
CA LEU A 752 24.13 -4.53 -33.44
C LEU A 752 25.50 -4.27 -32.80
N LEU A 753 25.71 -4.80 -31.60
CA LEU A 753 26.82 -4.46 -30.70
C LEU A 753 27.99 -5.46 -30.74
N ASP A 754 27.79 -6.67 -31.23
CA ASP A 754 28.86 -7.67 -31.42
C ASP A 754 29.48 -7.62 -32.84
N GLY A 755 28.80 -7.00 -33.80
CA GLY A 755 29.16 -6.97 -35.21
C GLY A 755 28.89 -8.27 -35.98
N THR A 756 28.13 -9.22 -35.43
CA THR A 756 27.58 -10.36 -36.16
C THR A 756 26.19 -9.99 -36.73
N ARG A 757 25.31 -10.98 -36.96
CA ARG A 757 23.90 -10.77 -37.31
C ARG A 757 22.95 -11.39 -36.26
N THR A 758 23.51 -11.74 -35.11
CA THR A 758 22.96 -12.78 -34.23
C THR A 758 23.33 -12.57 -32.75
N GLY A 759 23.87 -11.40 -32.38
CA GLY A 759 24.16 -10.99 -31.01
C GLY A 759 23.49 -9.65 -30.67
N ASP A 760 23.93 -9.10 -29.54
CA ASP A 760 23.30 -8.03 -28.75
C ASP A 760 22.99 -6.74 -29.51
N THR A 761 21.94 -6.03 -29.06
CA THR A 761 21.37 -4.88 -29.77
C THR A 761 20.93 -3.72 -28.86
N ALA A 762 20.99 -2.51 -29.41
CA ALA A 762 20.40 -1.32 -28.82
C ALA A 762 19.43 -0.65 -29.82
N GLN A 763 18.21 -0.36 -29.38
CA GLN A 763 17.24 0.44 -30.10
C GLN A 763 17.48 1.92 -29.79
N LEU A 764 17.94 2.67 -30.79
CA LEU A 764 18.36 4.06 -30.59
C LEU A 764 17.18 5.00 -30.83
N SER A 765 16.66 5.61 -29.75
CA SER A 765 15.40 6.34 -29.76
C SER A 765 15.48 7.67 -30.53
N GLN A 766 14.78 7.72 -31.67
CA GLN A 766 14.49 8.88 -32.55
C GLN A 766 15.67 9.67 -33.17
N GLN A 767 16.89 9.64 -32.63
CA GLN A 767 17.99 10.51 -33.09
C GLN A 767 18.56 10.16 -34.47
N GLY A 768 18.13 10.90 -35.49
CA GLY A 768 18.59 10.74 -36.87
C GLY A 768 20.00 11.29 -37.10
N GLY A 769 20.92 10.44 -37.54
CA GLY A 769 22.30 10.81 -37.78
C GLY A 769 23.17 10.86 -36.53
N ALA A 770 22.71 10.24 -35.43
CA ALA A 770 23.53 10.05 -34.25
C ALA A 770 24.81 9.26 -34.58
N VAL A 771 25.89 9.64 -33.91
CA VAL A 771 27.18 8.93 -33.95
C VAL A 771 27.50 8.50 -32.53
N ILE A 772 27.58 7.19 -32.28
CA ILE A 772 28.27 6.72 -31.08
C ILE A 772 29.78 6.63 -31.36
N GLN A 773 30.59 6.97 -30.37
CA GLN A 773 32.04 6.94 -30.49
C GLN A 773 32.67 6.23 -29.28
N SER A 774 33.73 5.47 -29.51
CA SER A 774 34.54 4.92 -28.43
C SER A 774 35.22 6.05 -27.63
N MET A 775 34.93 6.10 -26.34
CA MET A 775 35.52 7.02 -25.37
C MET A 775 36.84 6.49 -24.78
N GLY A 776 37.18 5.23 -25.07
CA GLY A 776 38.38 4.54 -24.59
C GLY A 776 38.06 3.12 -24.11
N GLN A 777 39.04 2.48 -23.46
CA GLN A 777 38.86 1.22 -22.75
C GLN A 777 39.12 1.44 -21.26
N LYS A 778 38.19 1.03 -20.40
CA LYS A 778 38.25 1.15 -18.93
C LYS A 778 37.62 -0.09 -18.30
N ASP A 779 38.25 -0.64 -17.27
CA ASP A 779 37.74 -1.78 -16.48
C ASP A 779 37.36 -3.03 -17.31
N GLY A 780 38.06 -3.22 -18.44
CA GLY A 780 37.86 -4.32 -19.39
C GLY A 780 37.04 -3.94 -20.62
N TYR A 781 36.09 -3.01 -20.48
CA TYR A 781 35.14 -2.63 -21.53
C TYR A 781 35.66 -1.49 -22.41
N PHE A 782 35.37 -1.57 -23.71
CA PHE A 782 35.35 -0.44 -24.61
C PHE A 782 34.04 0.31 -24.41
N TRP A 783 34.13 1.59 -24.06
CA TRP A 783 32.97 2.40 -23.74
C TRP A 783 32.55 3.26 -24.91
N TYR A 784 31.24 3.33 -25.18
CA TYR A 784 30.65 4.05 -26.31
C TYR A 784 29.53 4.97 -25.83
N ALA A 785 29.59 6.24 -26.24
CA ALA A 785 28.60 7.26 -25.89
C ALA A 785 28.18 8.08 -27.13
N PHE A 786 27.05 8.76 -27.07
CA PHE A 786 26.56 9.67 -28.12
C PHE A 786 27.48 10.90 -28.28
N VAL A 787 27.94 11.14 -29.51
CA VAL A 787 28.70 12.34 -29.90
C VAL A 787 27.95 13.10 -30.99
N SER A 788 27.75 14.41 -30.77
CA SER A 788 27.02 15.26 -31.72
C SER A 788 27.83 15.57 -32.99
N GLY A 789 27.15 15.98 -34.05
CA GLY A 789 27.77 16.22 -35.37
C GLY A 789 28.79 17.38 -35.44
N THR A 790 28.91 18.22 -34.41
CA THR A 790 29.93 19.29 -34.34
C THR A 790 30.60 19.46 -32.98
N ASP A 791 29.89 19.25 -31.87
CA ASP A 791 30.37 19.62 -30.53
C ASP A 791 30.11 18.53 -29.47
N ILE A 792 31.19 17.85 -29.07
CA ILE A 792 31.56 17.54 -27.68
C ILE A 792 33.09 17.76 -27.64
N ASP A 793 33.60 18.52 -26.67
CA ASP A 793 35.06 18.68 -26.54
C ASP A 793 35.66 17.43 -25.90
N SER A 794 36.82 17.00 -26.39
CA SER A 794 37.64 15.92 -25.81
C SER A 794 38.14 16.19 -24.38
N GLY A 795 37.78 17.35 -23.79
CA GLY A 795 38.00 17.71 -22.39
C GLY A 795 36.90 17.29 -21.42
N ASP A 796 35.66 17.03 -21.88
CA ASP A 796 34.53 16.57 -21.04
C ASP A 796 34.63 15.07 -20.72
N VAL A 797 35.86 14.58 -20.54
CA VAL A 797 36.14 13.22 -20.06
C VAL A 797 35.68 13.12 -18.61
N ILE A 798 34.72 12.22 -18.38
CA ILE A 798 34.16 11.88 -17.07
C ILE A 798 35.29 11.71 -16.04
N ARG A 799 35.42 12.70 -15.14
CA ARG A 799 36.26 12.62 -13.94
C ARG A 799 35.49 11.94 -12.81
N GLU A 800 35.05 10.72 -13.04
CA GLU A 800 34.53 9.88 -11.97
C GLU A 800 35.65 9.47 -11.03
N GLU A 801 35.33 9.44 -9.74
CA GLU A 801 36.20 8.85 -8.74
C GLU A 801 36.33 7.34 -8.96
N SER A 802 37.33 6.73 -8.35
CA SER A 802 37.63 5.31 -8.57
C SER A 802 36.59 4.41 -7.89
N PHE A 803 35.49 4.12 -8.58
CA PHE A 803 34.67 2.95 -8.28
C PHE A 803 35.49 1.69 -8.59
N GLN A 804 36.31 1.29 -7.61
CA GLN A 804 36.85 -0.05 -7.55
C GLN A 804 35.70 -0.95 -7.10
N PRO A 805 35.21 -1.91 -7.93
CA PRO A 805 34.53 -3.06 -7.37
C PRO A 805 35.53 -3.74 -6.43
N THR A 806 35.29 -3.61 -5.12
CA THR A 806 36.22 -4.01 -4.05
C THR A 806 36.21 -5.53 -3.82
N LEU A 807 36.53 -6.28 -4.88
CA LEU A 807 37.53 -7.34 -4.88
C LEU A 807 37.71 -7.93 -6.29
N THR A 808 38.60 -7.35 -7.11
CA THR A 808 39.19 -8.13 -8.21
C THR A 808 40.04 -9.25 -7.61
N ALA A 809 39.79 -10.51 -8.02
CA ALA A 809 40.40 -11.70 -7.42
C ALA A 809 41.95 -11.79 -7.58
N SER A 810 42.57 -10.84 -8.28
CA SER A 810 44.02 -10.72 -8.39
C SER A 810 44.67 -9.84 -7.29
N GLY A 811 43.91 -9.08 -6.50
CA GLY A 811 44.48 -8.04 -5.61
C GLY A 811 44.90 -8.50 -4.21
N MET A 812 44.24 -9.51 -3.63
CA MET A 812 44.44 -9.88 -2.22
C MET A 812 45.55 -10.92 -1.96
N VAL A 813 45.94 -11.71 -2.97
CA VAL A 813 46.88 -12.82 -2.78
C VAL A 813 48.27 -12.32 -2.38
N ASP A 814 48.78 -11.28 -3.05
CA ASP A 814 50.09 -10.69 -2.75
C ASP A 814 50.10 -9.91 -1.42
N ALA A 815 48.96 -9.33 -1.01
CA ALA A 815 48.82 -8.62 0.25
C ALA A 815 48.86 -9.56 1.47
N ILE A 816 48.27 -10.76 1.36
CA ILE A 816 48.24 -11.76 2.43
C ILE A 816 49.54 -12.60 2.45
N ALA A 817 50.18 -12.82 1.30
CA ALA A 817 51.50 -13.47 1.22
C ALA A 817 52.62 -12.70 1.94
N ALA A 818 52.46 -11.38 2.13
CA ALA A 818 53.47 -10.52 2.77
C ALA A 818 53.53 -10.61 4.31
N MET A 819 52.59 -11.31 4.97
CA MET A 819 52.43 -11.28 6.44
C MET A 819 52.79 -12.59 7.18
N SER A 820 53.42 -13.57 6.53
CA SER A 820 53.80 -14.86 7.15
C SER A 820 55.31 -15.18 7.13
N ALA A 821 56.16 -14.27 6.62
CA ALA A 821 57.60 -14.48 6.48
C ALA A 821 58.44 -13.93 7.65
N ALA A 822 58.32 -14.55 8.84
CA ALA A 822 59.18 -14.27 9.99
C ALA A 822 59.77 -15.55 10.61
N ASP A 823 61.03 -15.85 10.27
CA ASP A 823 61.90 -16.92 10.82
C ASP A 823 61.39 -18.38 10.56
N SER A 824 62.07 -19.27 9.83
CA SER A 824 63.47 -19.63 10.06
C SER A 824 64.07 -20.58 8.99
N SER A 825 65.36 -20.38 8.69
CA SER A 825 66.40 -21.32 8.19
C SER A 825 66.11 -22.53 7.25
N SER A 826 66.97 -22.63 6.21
CA SER A 826 67.66 -23.85 5.69
C SER A 826 67.16 -24.61 4.43
N SER A 827 67.67 -24.17 3.27
CA SER A 827 68.51 -24.94 2.30
C SER A 827 68.00 -26.19 1.52
N ILE A 828 68.38 -26.22 0.22
CA ILE A 828 68.51 -27.39 -0.71
C ILE A 828 67.17 -27.95 -1.24
N GLY A 829 67.02 -28.33 -2.53
CA GLY A 829 67.99 -28.50 -3.62
C GLY A 829 67.40 -28.37 -5.04
N THR A 830 68.07 -28.91 -6.06
CA THR A 830 67.90 -28.58 -7.50
C THR A 830 67.78 -29.80 -8.43
N VAL A 831 67.48 -29.54 -9.73
CA VAL A 831 67.77 -30.31 -10.98
C VAL A 831 66.61 -31.00 -11.73
N ASP A 832 66.44 -30.56 -12.99
CA ASP A 832 65.91 -31.15 -14.25
C ASP A 832 64.95 -32.36 -14.36
N GLY A 833 64.15 -32.34 -15.44
CA GLY A 833 63.54 -33.53 -16.07
C GLY A 833 62.50 -33.23 -17.15
N GLY A 834 62.90 -32.82 -18.36
CA GLY A 834 61.97 -32.37 -19.42
C GLY A 834 61.51 -33.42 -20.45
N ALA A 835 60.35 -33.19 -21.07
CA ALA A 835 59.85 -33.85 -22.29
C ALA A 835 58.86 -32.92 -23.05
N THR A 836 58.65 -33.14 -24.36
CA THR A 836 57.96 -32.20 -25.27
C THR A 836 56.62 -32.70 -25.85
N LEU A 837 55.81 -31.74 -26.33
CA LEU A 837 54.55 -31.87 -27.07
C LEU A 837 54.56 -32.85 -28.27
N THR A 838 53.41 -33.44 -28.61
CA THR A 838 52.70 -33.41 -29.93
C THR A 838 51.55 -34.45 -30.03
N GLY A 839 50.46 -34.13 -30.76
CA GLY A 839 49.45 -35.12 -31.23
C GLY A 839 47.98 -34.68 -31.08
N PRO A 840 47.11 -34.75 -32.12
CA PRO A 840 45.74 -34.20 -32.06
C PRO A 840 44.57 -35.19 -32.32
N MET A 841 43.35 -34.66 -32.13
CA MET A 841 42.01 -35.16 -32.54
C MET A 841 41.39 -36.35 -31.76
N GLY A 842 40.10 -36.19 -31.46
CA GLY A 842 39.22 -37.21 -30.86
C GLY A 842 37.99 -36.57 -30.21
N GLU A 843 36.86 -36.54 -30.91
CA GLU A 843 35.60 -35.97 -30.40
C GLU A 843 34.95 -36.89 -29.36
N GLN A 844 34.75 -36.39 -28.13
CA GLN A 844 33.63 -36.76 -27.27
C GLN A 844 33.15 -35.51 -26.52
N GLY A 845 31.86 -35.23 -26.57
CA GLY A 845 31.27 -34.05 -25.93
C GLY A 845 31.14 -34.23 -24.42
N THR A 846 31.81 -33.36 -23.66
CA THR A 846 31.58 -33.18 -22.22
C THR A 846 30.99 -31.79 -22.00
N PHE A 847 29.80 -31.73 -21.41
CA PHE A 847 29.25 -30.48 -20.89
C PHE A 847 30.04 -30.07 -19.64
N TYR A 848 30.32 -28.76 -19.52
CA TYR A 848 30.82 -28.14 -18.29
C TYR A 848 29.79 -27.13 -17.84
N LEU A 849 29.34 -27.23 -16.58
CA LEU A 849 28.64 -26.14 -15.91
C LEU A 849 29.67 -25.10 -15.49
N TYR A 850 29.38 -23.83 -15.78
CA TYR A 850 30.22 -22.69 -15.41
C TYR A 850 29.55 -21.95 -14.25
N ASP A 851 30.12 -22.06 -13.05
CA ASP A 851 29.73 -21.25 -11.89
C ASP A 851 30.48 -19.91 -11.98
N ALA A 852 29.76 -18.84 -12.30
CA ALA A 852 30.34 -17.51 -12.50
C ALA A 852 30.90 -16.87 -11.21
N MET A 853 30.55 -17.41 -10.03
CA MET A 853 30.89 -16.85 -8.72
C MET A 853 31.98 -17.65 -8.00
N ALA A 854 32.17 -18.92 -8.36
CA ALA A 854 33.29 -19.74 -7.91
C ALA A 854 34.48 -19.65 -8.86
N GLY A 855 35.42 -18.73 -8.59
CA GLY A 855 36.66 -18.53 -9.35
C GLY A 855 37.68 -19.70 -9.32
N GLN A 856 37.25 -20.95 -9.13
CA GLN A 856 38.06 -22.16 -9.20
C GLN A 856 37.29 -23.33 -9.83
N MET A 857 37.97 -24.13 -10.64
CA MET A 857 37.48 -25.46 -11.03
C MET A 857 37.51 -26.43 -9.84
N SER A 858 36.45 -26.48 -9.04
CA SER A 858 36.36 -27.40 -7.89
C SER A 858 35.24 -28.44 -8.04
N GLY A 859 35.62 -29.68 -8.35
CA GLY A 859 34.76 -30.86 -8.13
C GLY A 859 33.87 -31.31 -9.31
N GLY A 860 34.47 -31.85 -10.37
CA GLY A 860 33.72 -32.62 -11.37
C GLY A 860 33.25 -33.97 -10.80
N VAL A 861 31.95 -34.27 -10.89
CA VAL A 861 31.38 -35.57 -10.52
C VAL A 861 31.49 -36.53 -11.71
N LEU A 862 32.25 -37.62 -11.55
CA LEU A 862 32.46 -38.63 -12.59
C LEU A 862 31.39 -39.73 -12.50
N LEU A 863 30.29 -39.58 -13.26
CA LEU A 863 29.28 -40.64 -13.39
C LEU A 863 29.79 -41.78 -14.28
N HIS A 864 29.92 -42.98 -13.71
CA HIS A 864 30.29 -44.21 -14.40
C HIS A 864 29.40 -45.37 -13.90
N GLY A 865 28.65 -45.99 -14.82
CA GLY A 865 28.04 -47.32 -14.67
C GLY A 865 26.93 -47.45 -13.63
#